data_AF-A0AB34FJ80-F1
#
_entry.id   AF-A0AB34FJ80-F1
#
_cell.length_a   1.000
_cell.length_b   1.000
_cell.length_c   1.000
_cell.angle_alpha   90.00
_cell.angle_beta   90.00
_cell.angle_gamma   90.00
#
_symmetry.space_group_name_H-M   'P 1'
#
loop_
_entity.id
_entity.type
_entity.pdbx_description
1 polymer ?
#
loop_
_entity_poly.entity_id
_entity_poly.type
_entity_poly.pdbx_seq_one_letter_code
_entity_poly.pdbx_strand_id
1 'polypeptide(L)'
;MAILEEAITVARQAVDLTPADHPDRAIWLLNLGNKLKSRYESTGELANLEEAITVARQAVGCTPADHPNRAAFLNNLGNKIESRYERTGKSRDLEEASSCFHAAWSCQTGIPFHRANAAARCLALLAKQSRIDAAIQLGQAVLDLLPAVNTKLLDRSDKQFVMSTFAGVAANVCACLLAIDQSARALESLERGRAVIISELVDGRDDLSALRHDYHDIACRYERLRDEINDTSRDREEGSTRRAEVANQRRETLAELNRCVLEIRGLAGYERFLLGQTVAEMQECALEGTIVVVNITDFRSDAILLSKRGIWTLNLPRMLALDAKTWLSKKWTGGEVRRSERARKNKEYLEHLVWLWDVCVKPVLDALDTDHTQDALPRIWWIGTGLGSSMPFHAAGMHSPGSTENALSKAVSSHTPSIKILGYAHRRARITKTSEVSLLIATMPTTPANASHPVAGKLCDLPAVVTEEQRVRDLLGENIPVQLLKSPSVADVMDQMRHCSVAHFACHGLTDHTDPSNSGLILQKQHGQAVTQDRLTVRQVSELSLSDARIAYLSACSTAENNAARLADEVIHVVSGFQVAGFPHVVGCLWPSIDRVCVEVACGFYQSLLGRRSFDGQAVACALREAVMAVREEDMSAPLVWAQFVHFGA
;
A
#
# COMPACT_ATOMS: atom_id res chain seq x y z
N MET A 1 -29.83 7.30 -14.34
CA MET A 1 -30.12 8.48 -15.16
C MET A 1 -31.23 9.35 -14.56
N ALA A 2 -32.45 8.86 -14.30
CA ALA A 2 -33.54 9.69 -13.76
C ALA A 2 -33.18 10.46 -12.46
N ILE A 3 -32.60 9.78 -11.46
CA ILE A 3 -32.14 10.41 -10.21
C ILE A 3 -31.08 11.50 -10.47
N LEU A 4 -30.20 11.31 -11.47
CA LEU A 4 -29.16 12.28 -11.79
C LEU A 4 -29.74 13.53 -12.46
N GLU A 5 -30.72 13.37 -13.37
CA GLU A 5 -31.41 14.48 -14.01
C GLU A 5 -32.24 15.31 -13.00
N GLU A 6 -32.91 14.63 -12.07
CA GLU A 6 -33.60 15.29 -10.96
C GLU A 6 -32.61 16.09 -10.10
N ALA A 7 -31.49 15.47 -9.73
CA ALA A 7 -30.46 16.13 -8.94
C ALA A 7 -29.85 17.36 -9.65
N ILE A 8 -29.67 17.31 -10.98
CA ILE A 8 -29.20 18.46 -11.78
C ILE A 8 -30.25 19.56 -11.79
N THR A 9 -31.52 19.21 -11.98
CA THR A 9 -32.65 20.16 -11.97
C THR A 9 -32.72 20.91 -10.65
N VAL A 10 -32.66 20.19 -9.52
CA VAL A 10 -32.66 20.79 -8.19
C VAL A 10 -31.41 21.64 -7.96
N ALA A 11 -30.23 21.22 -8.42
CA ALA A 11 -29.02 22.01 -8.29
C ALA A 11 -29.05 23.31 -9.10
N ARG A 12 -29.65 23.31 -10.31
CA ARG A 12 -29.88 24.52 -11.09
C ARG A 12 -30.84 25.48 -10.37
N GLN A 13 -31.95 24.97 -9.86
CA GLN A 13 -32.90 25.77 -9.07
C GLN A 13 -32.23 26.41 -7.85
N ALA A 14 -31.39 25.67 -7.12
CA ALA A 14 -30.65 26.22 -5.98
C ALA A 14 -29.71 27.37 -6.39
N VAL A 15 -29.01 27.23 -7.52
CA VAL A 15 -28.17 28.31 -8.08
C VAL A 15 -29.02 29.50 -8.50
N ASP A 16 -30.15 29.29 -9.16
CA ASP A 16 -31.01 30.38 -9.65
C ASP A 16 -31.69 31.15 -8.53
N LEU A 17 -32.07 30.47 -7.44
CA LEU A 17 -32.70 31.08 -6.26
C LEU A 17 -31.72 31.78 -5.32
N THR A 18 -30.41 31.57 -5.47
CA THR A 18 -29.40 32.14 -4.58
C THR A 18 -28.82 33.43 -5.19
N PRO A 19 -28.89 34.61 -4.52
CA PRO A 19 -28.33 35.86 -5.03
C PRO A 19 -26.84 35.79 -5.39
N ALA A 20 -26.40 36.62 -6.35
CA ALA A 20 -25.04 36.61 -6.87
C ALA A 20 -23.95 36.87 -5.82
N ASP A 21 -24.28 37.67 -4.81
CA ASP A 21 -23.45 38.10 -3.68
C ASP A 21 -23.58 37.20 -2.44
N HIS A 22 -24.44 36.18 -2.48
CA HIS A 22 -24.63 35.27 -1.36
C HIS A 22 -23.39 34.39 -1.13
N PRO A 23 -22.89 34.25 0.12
CA PRO A 23 -21.65 33.54 0.44
C PRO A 23 -21.65 32.07 -0.02
N ASP A 24 -22.82 31.42 -0.01
CA ASP A 24 -22.92 30.00 -0.37
C ASP A 24 -23.23 29.75 -1.86
N ARG A 25 -23.38 30.79 -2.69
CA ARG A 25 -23.60 30.62 -4.14
C ARG A 25 -22.51 29.79 -4.79
N ALA A 26 -21.26 29.98 -4.37
CA ALA A 26 -20.12 29.20 -4.86
C ALA A 26 -20.25 27.69 -4.57
N ILE A 27 -20.85 27.32 -3.44
CA ILE A 27 -21.10 25.92 -3.05
C ILE A 27 -22.18 25.30 -3.95
N TRP A 28 -23.25 26.03 -4.25
CA TRP A 28 -24.30 25.55 -5.16
C TRP A 28 -23.78 25.37 -6.59
N LEU A 29 -22.96 26.31 -7.07
CA LEU A 29 -22.28 26.19 -8.36
C LEU A 29 -21.33 24.98 -8.39
N LEU A 30 -20.53 24.76 -7.33
CA LEU A 30 -19.69 23.57 -7.21
C LEU A 30 -20.52 22.28 -7.33
N ASN A 31 -21.64 22.21 -6.61
CA ASN A 31 -22.53 21.05 -6.62
C ASN A 31 -23.13 20.81 -8.01
N LEU A 32 -23.62 21.85 -8.68
CA LEU A 32 -24.11 21.76 -10.06
C LEU A 32 -23.02 21.26 -11.01
N GLY A 33 -21.82 21.85 -10.96
CA GLY A 33 -20.70 21.44 -11.78
C GLY A 33 -20.28 19.96 -11.58
N ASN A 34 -20.39 19.43 -10.36
CA ASN A 34 -20.13 18.01 -10.08
C ASN A 34 -21.18 17.08 -10.67
N LYS A 35 -22.46 17.45 -10.60
CA LYS A 35 -23.54 16.67 -11.20
C LYS A 35 -23.46 16.67 -12.74
N LEU A 36 -23.13 17.82 -13.34
CA LEU A 36 -22.88 17.92 -14.79
C LEU A 36 -21.69 17.06 -15.23
N LYS A 37 -20.60 17.04 -14.44
CA LYS A 37 -19.47 16.12 -14.68
C LYS A 37 -19.92 14.65 -14.60
N SER A 38 -20.72 14.29 -13.60
CA SER A 38 -21.25 12.91 -13.45
C SER A 38 -22.15 12.51 -14.64
N ARG A 39 -22.92 13.46 -15.18
CA ARG A 39 -23.70 13.26 -16.40
C ARG A 39 -22.80 13.05 -17.62
N TYR A 40 -21.76 13.87 -17.77
CA TYR A 40 -20.73 13.67 -18.78
C TYR A 40 -20.08 12.27 -18.68
N GLU A 41 -19.71 11.82 -17.48
CA GLU A 41 -19.14 10.48 -17.27
C GLU A 41 -20.10 9.36 -17.67
N SER A 42 -21.41 9.61 -17.58
CA SER A 42 -22.47 8.65 -17.95
C SER A 42 -22.82 8.68 -19.45
N THR A 43 -22.82 9.85 -20.09
CA THR A 43 -23.28 10.01 -21.49
C THR A 43 -22.14 10.12 -22.50
N GLY A 44 -20.94 10.53 -22.06
CA GLY A 44 -19.80 10.84 -22.90
C GLY A 44 -19.93 12.13 -23.73
N GLU A 45 -21.02 12.88 -23.59
CA GLU A 45 -21.31 14.09 -24.36
C GLU A 45 -20.48 15.28 -23.86
N LEU A 46 -19.55 15.75 -24.70
CA LEU A 46 -18.59 16.81 -24.33
C LEU A 46 -19.26 18.12 -23.87
N ALA A 47 -20.46 18.44 -24.38
CA ALA A 47 -21.22 19.62 -23.99
C ALA A 47 -21.52 19.66 -22.48
N ASN A 48 -21.79 18.52 -21.84
CA ASN A 48 -22.01 18.44 -20.39
C ASN A 48 -20.74 18.81 -19.61
N LEU A 49 -19.56 18.43 -20.13
CA LEU A 49 -18.28 18.79 -19.52
C LEU A 49 -17.95 20.28 -19.72
N GLU A 50 -18.26 20.84 -20.88
CA GLU A 50 -18.09 22.27 -21.16
C GLU A 50 -18.98 23.14 -20.28
N GLU A 51 -20.23 22.72 -20.05
CA GLU A 51 -21.13 23.36 -19.09
C GLU A 51 -20.56 23.26 -17.67
N ALA A 52 -20.10 22.07 -17.26
CA ALA A 52 -19.50 21.86 -15.95
C ALA A 52 -18.28 22.77 -15.71
N ILE A 53 -17.42 22.97 -16.72
CA ILE A 53 -16.28 23.88 -16.66
C ILE A 53 -16.75 25.33 -16.53
N THR A 54 -17.78 25.72 -17.29
CA THR A 54 -18.34 27.08 -17.23
C THR A 54 -18.89 27.39 -15.83
N VAL A 55 -19.65 26.47 -15.25
CA VAL A 55 -20.18 26.60 -13.88
C VAL A 55 -19.05 26.62 -12.84
N ALA A 56 -18.01 25.80 -13.00
CA ALA A 56 -16.86 25.81 -12.09
C ALA A 56 -16.06 27.12 -12.16
N ARG A 57 -15.92 27.74 -13.35
CA ARG A 57 -15.31 29.08 -13.49
C ARG A 57 -16.13 30.15 -12.77
N GLN A 58 -17.46 30.08 -12.83
CA GLN A 58 -18.33 30.99 -12.09
C GLN A 58 -18.12 30.85 -10.57
N ALA A 59 -18.02 29.62 -10.05
CA ALA A 59 -17.75 29.37 -8.63
C ALA A 59 -16.41 29.98 -8.17
N VAL A 60 -15.35 29.83 -8.96
CA VAL A 60 -14.04 30.45 -8.68
C VAL A 60 -14.10 31.97 -8.78
N GLY A 61 -14.88 32.51 -9.73
CA GLY A 61 -15.04 33.95 -9.97
C GLY A 61 -15.79 34.67 -8.86
N CYS A 62 -16.78 34.04 -8.23
CA CYS A 62 -17.52 34.63 -7.10
C CYS A 62 -16.86 34.39 -5.73
N THR A 63 -15.73 33.69 -5.66
CA THR A 63 -15.03 33.39 -4.41
C THR A 63 -13.82 34.30 -4.21
N PRO A 64 -13.73 35.12 -3.14
CA PRO A 64 -12.57 35.95 -2.85
C PRO A 64 -11.25 35.17 -2.73
N ALA A 65 -10.12 35.84 -3.00
CA ALA A 65 -8.79 35.22 -3.04
C ALA A 65 -8.35 34.59 -1.70
N ASP A 66 -8.81 35.16 -0.59
CA ASP A 66 -8.54 34.76 0.78
C ASP A 66 -9.55 33.74 1.34
N HIS A 67 -10.58 33.36 0.59
CA HIS A 67 -11.61 32.44 1.06
C HIS A 67 -11.04 31.01 1.30
N PRO A 68 -11.32 30.37 2.45
CA PRO A 68 -10.77 29.04 2.79
C PRO A 68 -11.08 27.94 1.76
N ASN A 69 -12.27 27.97 1.16
CA ASN A 69 -12.69 26.99 0.15
C ASN A 69 -12.24 27.31 -1.28
N ARG A 70 -11.52 28.42 -1.52
CA ARG A 70 -11.07 28.78 -2.88
C ARG A 70 -10.19 27.68 -3.49
N ALA A 71 -9.32 27.07 -2.70
CA ALA A 71 -8.49 25.95 -3.13
C ALA A 71 -9.34 24.76 -3.61
N ALA A 72 -10.45 24.45 -2.93
CA ALA A 72 -11.36 23.39 -3.31
C ALA A 72 -12.06 23.68 -4.66
N PHE A 73 -12.50 24.92 -4.88
CA PHE A 73 -13.13 25.31 -6.14
C PHE A 73 -12.14 25.31 -7.32
N LEU A 74 -10.91 25.79 -7.10
CA LEU A 74 -9.85 25.74 -8.10
C LEU A 74 -9.44 24.29 -8.44
N ASN A 75 -9.37 23.41 -7.44
CA ASN A 75 -9.19 21.97 -7.67
C ASN A 75 -10.30 21.38 -8.53
N ASN A 76 -11.54 21.74 -8.23
CA ASN A 76 -12.69 21.24 -8.97
C ASN A 76 -12.66 21.68 -10.44
N LEU A 77 -12.33 22.95 -10.69
CA LEU A 77 -12.13 23.50 -12.02
C LEU A 77 -10.98 22.78 -12.76
N GLY A 78 -9.82 22.67 -12.11
CA GLY A 78 -8.65 21.97 -12.65
C GLY A 78 -8.96 20.53 -13.07
N ASN A 79 -9.66 19.78 -12.21
CA ASN A 79 -10.09 18.40 -12.49
C ASN A 79 -11.02 18.29 -13.71
N LYS A 80 -11.91 19.27 -13.93
CA LYS A 80 -12.81 19.24 -15.10
C LYS A 80 -12.06 19.58 -16.39
N ILE A 81 -11.10 20.52 -16.32
CA ILE A 81 -10.25 20.89 -17.46
C ILE A 81 -9.30 19.72 -17.81
N GLU A 82 -8.73 19.04 -16.81
CA GLU A 82 -7.92 17.83 -17.01
C GLU A 82 -8.74 16.74 -17.73
N SER A 83 -9.99 16.49 -17.32
CA SER A 83 -10.87 15.55 -18.02
C SER A 83 -11.14 15.97 -19.49
N ARG A 84 -11.18 17.28 -19.79
CA ARG A 84 -11.31 17.76 -21.18
C ARG A 84 -10.02 17.55 -21.97
N TYR A 85 -8.86 17.73 -21.34
CA TYR A 85 -7.57 17.40 -21.93
C TYR A 85 -7.48 15.90 -22.27
N GLU A 86 -7.85 15.01 -21.35
CA GLU A 86 -7.83 13.56 -21.57
C GLU A 86 -8.67 13.12 -22.78
N ARG A 87 -9.72 13.87 -23.13
CA ARG A 87 -10.58 13.58 -24.29
C ARG A 87 -10.14 14.21 -25.59
N THR A 88 -9.53 15.40 -25.52
CA THR A 88 -9.26 16.23 -26.70
C THR A 88 -7.79 16.28 -27.08
N GLY A 89 -6.88 15.93 -26.15
CA GLY A 89 -5.43 16.03 -26.33
C GLY A 89 -4.89 17.46 -26.43
N LYS A 90 -5.71 18.49 -26.20
CA LYS A 90 -5.33 19.90 -26.40
C LYS A 90 -4.36 20.38 -25.32
N SER A 91 -3.10 20.66 -25.67
CA SER A 91 -2.07 21.14 -24.72
C SER A 91 -2.49 22.36 -23.90
N ARG A 92 -3.29 23.27 -24.47
CA ARG A 92 -3.82 24.44 -23.75
C ARG A 92 -4.65 24.05 -22.52
N ASP A 93 -5.38 22.95 -22.58
CA ASP A 93 -6.18 22.46 -21.44
C ASP A 93 -5.26 21.90 -20.34
N LEU A 94 -4.16 21.24 -20.72
CA LEU A 94 -3.15 20.75 -19.77
C LEU A 94 -2.49 21.92 -19.02
N GLU A 95 -2.13 22.98 -19.74
CA GLU A 95 -1.58 24.21 -19.17
C GLU A 95 -2.58 24.90 -18.24
N GLU A 96 -3.83 25.08 -18.69
CA GLU A 96 -4.89 25.72 -17.90
C GLU A 96 -5.19 24.92 -16.62
N ALA A 97 -5.27 23.59 -16.70
CA ALA A 97 -5.46 22.73 -15.54
C ALA A 97 -4.29 22.85 -14.54
N SER A 98 -3.04 22.79 -15.03
CA SER A 98 -1.86 22.94 -14.18
C SER A 98 -1.80 24.30 -13.47
N SER A 99 -2.22 25.38 -14.15
CA SER A 99 -2.34 26.71 -13.57
C SER A 99 -3.42 26.79 -12.49
N CYS A 100 -4.59 26.18 -12.72
CA CYS A 100 -5.66 26.11 -11.71
C CYS A 100 -5.19 25.39 -10.44
N PHE A 101 -4.51 24.26 -10.57
CA PHE A 101 -3.98 23.52 -9.42
C PHE A 101 -2.85 24.27 -8.71
N HIS A 102 -1.95 24.92 -9.44
CA HIS A 102 -0.92 25.75 -8.83
C HIS A 102 -1.51 26.94 -8.06
N ALA A 103 -2.57 27.56 -8.59
CA ALA A 103 -3.30 28.62 -7.90
C ALA A 103 -3.95 28.08 -6.61
N ALA A 104 -4.54 26.88 -6.63
CA ALA A 104 -5.11 26.25 -5.45
C ALA A 104 -4.05 25.94 -4.37
N TRP A 105 -2.87 25.46 -4.77
CA TRP A 105 -1.73 25.27 -3.87
C TRP A 105 -1.29 26.58 -3.19
N SER A 106 -1.28 27.65 -3.97
CA SER A 106 -0.85 29.00 -3.56
C SER A 106 -1.85 29.72 -2.64
N CYS A 107 -3.07 29.22 -2.50
CA CYS A 107 -4.06 29.76 -1.56
C CYS A 107 -3.63 29.49 -0.10
N GLN A 108 -2.88 30.42 0.51
CA GLN A 108 -2.34 30.26 1.86
C GLN A 108 -3.41 30.12 2.96
N THR A 109 -4.63 30.61 2.72
CA THR A 109 -5.78 30.47 3.62
C THR A 109 -6.56 29.16 3.42
N GLY A 110 -6.22 28.38 2.38
CA GLY A 110 -6.93 27.15 2.04
C GLY A 110 -6.65 26.01 3.01
N ILE A 111 -7.62 25.11 3.15
CA ILE A 111 -7.49 23.88 3.95
C ILE A 111 -6.27 23.07 3.44
N PRO A 112 -5.34 22.63 4.31
CA PRO A 112 -4.11 21.94 3.92
C PRO A 112 -4.33 20.74 3.00
N PHE A 113 -5.35 19.93 3.29
CA PHE A 113 -5.73 18.79 2.44
C PHE A 113 -6.02 19.20 0.99
N HIS A 114 -6.81 20.26 0.77
CA HIS A 114 -7.12 20.73 -0.58
C HIS A 114 -5.91 21.31 -1.29
N ARG A 115 -5.04 22.02 -0.56
CA ARG A 115 -3.79 22.55 -1.12
C ARG A 115 -2.85 21.43 -1.53
N ALA A 116 -2.61 20.46 -0.65
CA ALA A 116 -1.77 19.31 -0.92
C ALA A 116 -2.32 18.48 -2.10
N ASN A 117 -3.64 18.26 -2.16
CA ASN A 117 -4.27 17.55 -3.28
C ASN A 117 -4.07 18.31 -4.62
N ALA A 118 -4.20 19.64 -4.59
CA ALA A 118 -3.91 20.48 -5.76
C ALA A 118 -2.47 20.30 -6.24
N ALA A 119 -1.53 20.38 -5.31
CA ALA A 119 -0.11 20.23 -5.58
C ALA A 119 0.23 18.84 -6.14
N ALA A 120 -0.38 17.78 -5.60
CA ALA A 120 -0.24 16.41 -6.09
C ALA A 120 -0.76 16.25 -7.54
N ARG A 121 -1.90 16.86 -7.87
CA ARG A 121 -2.46 16.87 -9.22
C ARG A 121 -1.59 17.67 -10.18
N CYS A 122 -1.16 18.86 -9.77
CA CYS A 122 -0.27 19.73 -10.56
C CYS A 122 1.07 19.05 -10.86
N LEU A 123 1.69 18.39 -9.88
CA LEU A 123 2.91 17.58 -10.03
C LEU A 123 2.80 16.63 -11.24
N ALA A 124 1.73 15.85 -11.31
CA ALA A 124 1.53 14.88 -12.39
C ALA A 124 1.41 15.57 -13.77
N LEU A 125 0.78 16.74 -13.85
CA LEU A 125 0.67 17.49 -15.10
C LEU A 125 1.99 18.17 -15.48
N LEU A 126 2.75 18.69 -14.52
CA LEU A 126 4.07 19.28 -14.76
C LEU A 126 5.07 18.24 -15.27
N ALA A 127 5.04 17.02 -14.72
CA ALA A 127 5.83 15.90 -15.22
C ALA A 127 5.48 15.58 -16.69
N LYS A 128 4.19 15.55 -17.06
CA LYS A 128 3.74 15.38 -18.45
C LYS A 128 4.17 16.52 -19.39
N GLN A 129 4.36 17.72 -18.85
CA GLN A 129 4.85 18.90 -19.58
C GLN A 129 6.40 19.00 -19.60
N SER A 130 7.11 17.98 -19.10
CA SER A 130 8.58 18.00 -18.95
C SER A 130 9.12 19.14 -18.09
N ARG A 131 8.31 19.69 -17.18
CA ARG A 131 8.70 20.74 -16.22
C ARG A 131 9.20 20.11 -14.92
N ILE A 132 10.32 19.38 -15.01
CA ILE A 132 10.83 18.48 -13.97
C ILE A 132 11.15 19.21 -12.65
N ASP A 133 11.85 20.35 -12.68
CA ASP A 133 12.22 21.07 -11.45
C ASP A 133 11.01 21.57 -10.67
N ALA A 134 10.02 22.12 -11.37
CA ALA A 134 8.77 22.59 -10.75
C ALA A 134 7.96 21.42 -10.18
N ALA A 135 7.95 20.28 -10.88
CA ALA A 135 7.34 19.04 -10.40
C ALA A 135 8.00 18.57 -9.09
N ILE A 136 9.34 18.51 -9.04
CA ILE A 136 10.10 18.10 -7.84
C ILE A 136 9.79 19.02 -6.66
N GLN A 137 9.87 20.35 -6.85
CA GLN A 137 9.61 21.32 -5.78
C GLN A 137 8.21 21.15 -5.18
N LEU A 138 7.21 21.03 -6.04
CA LEU A 138 5.83 20.91 -5.62
C LEU A 138 5.55 19.56 -4.93
N GLY A 139 6.08 18.48 -5.50
CA GLY A 139 5.93 17.15 -4.91
C GLY A 139 6.63 17.02 -3.56
N GLN A 140 7.82 17.61 -3.38
CA GLN A 140 8.48 17.67 -2.08
C GLN A 140 7.63 18.42 -1.04
N ALA A 141 7.03 19.54 -1.43
CA ALA A 141 6.14 20.28 -0.54
C ALA A 141 4.87 19.49 -0.15
N VAL A 142 4.35 18.64 -1.03
CA VAL A 142 3.26 17.71 -0.68
C VAL A 142 3.74 16.70 0.35
N LEU A 143 4.90 16.06 0.11
CA LEU A 143 5.47 15.08 1.03
C LEU A 143 5.78 15.69 2.41
N ASP A 144 6.20 16.95 2.48
CA ASP A 144 6.41 17.69 3.74
C ASP A 144 5.09 17.92 4.51
N LEU A 145 3.97 18.05 3.82
CA LEU A 145 2.64 18.28 4.41
C LEU A 145 1.90 16.98 4.77
N LEU A 146 2.34 15.81 4.29
CA LEU A 146 1.67 14.54 4.56
C LEU A 146 1.45 14.27 6.07
N PRO A 147 2.44 14.46 6.96
CA PRO A 147 2.24 14.26 8.40
C PRO A 147 1.19 15.20 9.02
N ALA A 148 0.99 16.39 8.43
CA ALA A 148 0.01 17.35 8.92
C ALA A 148 -1.43 16.99 8.50
N VAL A 149 -1.62 16.34 7.34
CA VAL A 149 -2.94 15.89 6.86
C VAL A 149 -3.30 14.48 7.34
N ASN A 150 -2.32 13.65 7.69
CA ASN A 150 -2.51 12.31 8.24
C ASN A 150 -2.47 12.32 9.77
N THR A 151 -3.53 12.80 10.43
CA THR A 151 -3.54 12.92 11.90
C THR A 151 -3.86 11.62 12.62
N LYS A 152 -3.48 11.52 13.90
CA LYS A 152 -3.90 10.40 14.76
C LYS A 152 -5.38 10.43 15.16
N LEU A 153 -6.06 11.56 15.01
CA LEU A 153 -7.51 11.66 15.27
C LEU A 153 -8.33 10.94 14.20
N LEU A 154 -7.78 10.87 12.98
CA LEU A 154 -8.41 10.08 11.92
C LEU A 154 -8.38 8.62 12.34
N ASP A 155 -9.55 8.00 12.26
CA ASP A 155 -9.61 6.56 12.35
C ASP A 155 -8.87 5.93 11.15
N ARG A 156 -8.70 4.61 11.22
CA ARG A 156 -7.97 3.87 10.19
C ARG A 156 -8.57 4.03 8.78
N SER A 157 -9.89 4.16 8.68
CA SER A 157 -10.61 4.26 7.41
C SER A 157 -10.45 5.67 6.82
N ASP A 158 -10.50 6.71 7.67
CA ASP A 158 -10.22 8.09 7.26
C ASP A 158 -8.76 8.28 6.84
N LYS A 159 -7.79 7.69 7.56
CA LYS A 159 -6.37 7.71 7.14
C LYS A 159 -6.19 7.10 5.75
N GLN A 160 -6.82 5.95 5.49
CA GLN A 160 -6.80 5.32 4.17
C GLN A 160 -7.39 6.25 3.11
N PHE A 161 -8.51 6.92 3.39
CA PHE A 161 -9.09 7.90 2.47
C PHE A 161 -8.10 9.03 2.15
N VAL A 162 -7.47 9.63 3.17
CA VAL A 162 -6.51 10.73 2.99
C VAL A 162 -5.32 10.25 2.16
N MET A 163 -4.67 9.15 2.53
CA MET A 163 -3.51 8.61 1.79
C MET A 163 -3.86 8.20 0.36
N SER A 164 -5.07 7.71 0.12
CA SER A 164 -5.52 7.35 -1.23
C SER A 164 -5.58 8.54 -2.20
N THR A 165 -5.68 9.77 -1.66
CA THR A 165 -5.67 11.00 -2.46
C THR A 165 -4.26 11.34 -2.97
N PHE A 166 -3.22 10.88 -2.26
CA PHE A 166 -1.82 11.18 -2.54
C PHE A 166 -1.07 10.01 -3.19
N ALA A 167 -1.78 8.95 -3.56
CA ALA A 167 -1.22 7.82 -4.29
C ALA A 167 -0.49 8.28 -5.56
N GLY A 168 0.72 7.74 -5.77
CA GLY A 168 1.58 8.05 -6.90
C GLY A 168 2.39 9.36 -6.77
N VAL A 169 2.17 10.20 -5.75
CA VAL A 169 2.97 11.43 -5.55
C VAL A 169 4.44 11.06 -5.36
N ALA A 170 4.73 10.15 -4.43
CA ALA A 170 6.09 9.69 -4.15
C ALA A 170 6.75 9.07 -5.39
N ALA A 171 6.01 8.24 -6.13
CA ALA A 171 6.48 7.60 -7.36
C ALA A 171 6.82 8.61 -8.46
N ASN A 172 5.99 9.64 -8.65
CA ASN A 172 6.22 10.71 -9.62
C ASN A 172 7.40 11.61 -9.21
N VAL A 173 7.54 11.95 -7.93
CA VAL A 173 8.70 12.71 -7.42
C VAL A 173 9.99 11.91 -7.63
N CYS A 174 9.95 10.61 -7.31
CA CYS A 174 11.06 9.69 -7.56
C CYS A 174 11.44 9.68 -9.04
N ALA A 175 10.48 9.46 -9.94
CA ALA A 175 10.72 9.48 -11.38
C ALA A 175 11.33 10.82 -11.86
N CYS A 176 10.84 11.95 -11.35
CA CYS A 176 11.40 13.26 -11.68
C CYS A 176 12.85 13.42 -11.18
N LEU A 177 13.15 13.00 -9.95
CA LEU A 177 14.51 13.04 -9.39
C LEU A 177 15.48 12.11 -10.12
N LEU A 178 15.01 10.94 -10.55
CA LEU A 178 15.78 10.01 -11.39
C LEU A 178 16.04 10.57 -12.80
N ALA A 179 15.26 11.54 -13.28
CA ALA A 179 15.49 12.23 -14.56
C ALA A 179 16.63 13.25 -14.51
N ILE A 180 17.07 13.60 -13.31
CA ILE A 180 18.21 14.48 -13.08
C ILE A 180 19.31 13.78 -12.25
N ASP A 181 19.33 12.44 -12.28
CA ASP A 181 20.33 11.56 -11.66
C ASP A 181 20.50 11.73 -10.13
N GLN A 182 19.39 12.02 -9.42
CA GLN A 182 19.38 12.19 -7.96
C GLN A 182 18.83 10.96 -7.22
N SER A 183 19.50 9.82 -7.36
CA SER A 183 19.05 8.51 -6.87
C SER A 183 18.80 8.45 -5.35
N ALA A 184 19.68 9.07 -4.55
CA ALA A 184 19.52 9.11 -3.09
C ALA A 184 18.25 9.87 -2.68
N ARG A 185 18.05 11.08 -3.23
CA ARG A 185 16.84 11.88 -2.97
C ARG A 185 15.57 11.21 -3.49
N ALA A 186 15.67 10.50 -4.62
CA ALA A 186 14.56 9.74 -5.18
C ALA A 186 14.11 8.64 -4.22
N LEU A 187 15.07 7.90 -3.65
CA LEU A 187 14.80 6.86 -2.66
C LEU A 187 14.21 7.44 -1.36
N GLU A 188 14.79 8.52 -0.84
CA GLU A 188 14.25 9.24 0.34
C GLU A 188 12.79 9.68 0.13
N SER A 189 12.46 10.14 -1.08
CA SER A 189 11.10 10.57 -1.42
C SER A 189 10.11 9.41 -1.45
N LEU A 190 10.53 8.22 -1.90
CA LEU A 190 9.71 7.01 -1.84
C LEU A 190 9.46 6.57 -0.40
N GLU A 191 10.50 6.48 0.42
CA GLU A 191 10.38 6.06 1.82
C GLU A 191 9.58 7.05 2.68
N ARG A 192 9.52 8.32 2.29
CA ARG A 192 8.71 9.34 2.99
C ARG A 192 7.23 9.33 2.59
N GLY A 193 6.93 9.01 1.33
CA GLY A 193 5.60 9.16 0.76
C GLY A 193 4.84 7.86 0.49
N ARG A 194 5.40 6.72 0.88
CA ARG A 194 4.80 5.39 0.75
C ARG A 194 4.80 4.66 2.07
N ALA A 195 3.93 3.66 2.17
CA ALA A 195 3.82 2.82 3.36
C ALA A 195 3.70 3.70 4.62
N VAL A 196 3.03 4.85 4.52
CA VAL A 196 3.00 5.88 5.57
C VAL A 196 2.27 5.34 6.78
N ILE A 197 1.11 4.72 6.54
CA ILE A 197 0.23 4.19 7.57
C ILE A 197 0.92 3.04 8.34
N ILE A 198 1.60 2.15 7.62
CA ILE A 198 2.29 1.01 8.25
C ILE A 198 3.58 1.45 8.95
N SER A 199 4.30 2.42 8.40
CA SER A 199 5.48 3.03 9.03
C SER A 199 5.12 3.72 10.34
N GLU A 200 4.00 4.46 10.38
CA GLU A 200 3.48 5.08 11.61
C GLU A 200 3.16 4.05 12.70
N LEU A 201 2.63 2.88 12.33
CA LEU A 201 2.33 1.83 13.31
C LEU A 201 3.60 1.20 13.90
N VAL A 202 4.68 1.16 13.13
CA VAL A 202 5.99 0.72 13.60
C VAL A 202 6.64 1.80 14.47
N ASP A 203 6.63 3.06 14.03
CA ASP A 203 7.22 4.19 14.77
C ASP A 203 6.51 4.51 16.08
N GLY A 204 5.17 4.42 16.07
CA GLY A 204 4.34 4.73 17.23
C GLY A 204 4.62 3.83 18.45
N ARG A 205 5.30 2.72 18.25
CA ARG A 205 5.70 1.78 19.31
C ARG A 205 6.96 2.22 20.05
N ASP A 206 7.82 3.04 19.43
CA ASP A 206 9.10 3.47 20.00
C ASP A 206 9.16 5.00 20.23
N ASP A 207 8.87 5.84 19.24
CA ASP A 207 9.27 7.27 19.29
C ASP A 207 8.32 8.17 20.11
N LEU A 208 7.00 8.07 19.89
CA LEU A 208 6.02 8.94 20.56
C LEU A 208 5.72 8.50 21.99
N SER A 209 5.80 7.21 22.25
CA SER A 209 5.69 6.65 23.60
C SER A 209 6.89 7.07 24.44
N ALA A 210 8.10 7.02 23.88
CA ALA A 210 9.29 7.58 24.51
C ALA A 210 9.17 9.10 24.68
N LEU A 211 8.78 9.86 23.65
CA LEU A 211 8.67 11.32 23.76
C LEU A 211 7.64 11.73 24.83
N ARG A 212 6.52 11.02 24.92
CA ARG A 212 5.50 11.27 25.95
C ARG A 212 6.01 10.94 27.36
N HIS A 213 6.94 9.99 27.48
CA HIS A 213 7.59 9.63 28.74
C HIS A 213 8.66 10.67 29.13
N ASP A 214 9.56 10.99 28.20
CA ASP A 214 10.73 11.84 28.44
C ASP A 214 10.37 13.33 28.47
N TYR A 215 9.42 13.76 27.63
CA TYR A 215 9.02 15.16 27.44
C TYR A 215 7.49 15.31 27.26
N HIS A 216 6.74 15.11 28.35
CA HIS A 216 5.27 15.08 28.33
C HIS A 216 4.61 16.34 27.71
N ASP A 217 5.02 17.53 28.14
CA ASP A 217 4.33 18.78 27.77
C ASP A 217 4.43 19.10 26.27
N ILE A 218 5.62 18.91 25.68
CA ILE A 218 5.84 19.16 24.25
C ILE A 218 5.12 18.11 23.38
N ALA A 219 5.08 16.86 23.84
CA ALA A 219 4.31 15.81 23.17
C ALA A 219 2.81 16.15 23.14
N CYS A 220 2.24 16.57 24.28
CA CYS A 220 0.83 16.99 24.36
C CYS A 220 0.54 18.24 23.53
N ARG A 221 1.47 19.21 23.47
CA ARG A 221 1.34 20.39 22.62
C ARG A 221 1.37 20.03 21.14
N TYR A 222 2.31 19.18 20.72
CA TYR A 222 2.38 18.69 19.34
C TYR A 222 1.09 17.98 18.92
N GLU A 223 0.57 17.07 19.76
CA GLU A 223 -0.68 16.37 19.49
C GLU A 223 -1.85 17.36 19.35
N ARG A 224 -2.01 18.29 20.29
CA ARG A 224 -3.08 19.31 20.26
C ARG A 224 -3.03 20.20 19.01
N LEU A 225 -1.86 20.70 18.64
CA LEU A 225 -1.69 21.58 17.47
C LEU A 225 -2.01 20.84 16.16
N ARG A 226 -1.54 19.60 16.03
CA ARG A 226 -1.86 18.75 14.88
C ARG A 226 -3.36 18.50 14.77
N ASP A 227 -4.00 18.28 15.91
CA ASP A 227 -5.42 17.98 16.02
C ASP A 227 -6.27 19.23 15.66
N GLU A 228 -5.90 20.41 16.14
CA GLU A 228 -6.59 21.69 15.84
C GLU A 228 -6.54 22.09 14.36
N ILE A 229 -5.42 21.82 13.67
CA ILE A 229 -5.28 22.11 12.22
C ILE A 229 -6.31 21.34 11.38
N ASN A 230 -6.76 20.19 11.88
CA ASN A 230 -7.63 19.27 11.14
C ASN A 230 -9.08 19.29 11.61
N ASP A 231 -9.41 20.13 12.61
CA ASP A 231 -10.79 20.32 13.05
C ASP A 231 -11.61 21.08 11.99
N THR A 232 -12.65 20.39 11.49
CA THR A 232 -13.60 20.90 10.48
C THR A 232 -14.94 21.35 11.09
N SER A 233 -15.14 21.12 12.39
CA SER A 233 -16.39 21.48 13.09
C SER A 233 -16.64 22.99 13.12
N ARG A 234 -15.56 23.79 13.13
CA ARG A 234 -15.61 25.26 13.14
C ARG A 234 -16.06 25.90 11.82
N ASP A 235 -16.13 25.13 10.72
CA ASP A 235 -16.51 25.66 9.40
C ASP A 235 -18.04 25.62 9.14
N ARG A 236 -18.83 24.93 9.98
CA ARG A 236 -20.24 24.62 9.69
C ARG A 236 -21.26 25.68 10.12
N GLU A 237 -20.90 26.70 10.92
CA GLU A 237 -21.90 27.58 11.55
C GLU A 237 -21.84 29.09 11.23
N GLU A 238 -20.84 29.65 10.56
CA GLU A 238 -20.58 31.11 10.76
C GLU A 238 -20.34 31.98 9.50
N GLY A 239 -20.71 33.27 9.63
CA GLY A 239 -20.71 34.31 8.59
C GLY A 239 -19.31 34.80 8.13
N SER A 240 -19.28 35.72 7.16
CA SER A 240 -18.06 36.08 6.40
C SER A 240 -16.90 36.63 7.23
N THR A 241 -17.14 37.41 8.29
CA THR A 241 -16.11 38.02 9.13
C THR A 241 -15.38 37.00 10.01
N ARG A 242 -16.11 36.03 10.59
CA ARG A 242 -15.54 34.94 11.40
C ARG A 242 -14.73 33.95 10.56
N ARG A 243 -15.05 33.78 9.27
CA ARG A 243 -14.26 32.91 8.35
C ARG A 243 -12.84 33.41 8.13
N ALA A 244 -12.63 34.73 8.06
CA ALA A 244 -11.28 35.31 7.91
C ALA A 244 -10.43 35.14 9.18
N GLU A 245 -11.06 35.23 10.36
CA GLU A 245 -10.42 34.95 11.65
C GLU A 245 -10.03 33.48 11.77
N VAL A 246 -10.92 32.55 11.41
CA VAL A 246 -10.62 31.10 11.39
C VAL A 246 -9.46 30.78 10.43
N ALA A 247 -9.40 31.45 9.27
CA ALA A 247 -8.30 31.27 8.31
C ALA A 247 -6.95 31.77 8.84
N ASN A 248 -6.94 32.90 9.55
CA ASN A 248 -5.72 33.40 10.20
C ASN A 248 -5.30 32.50 11.37
N GLN A 249 -6.25 32.07 12.20
CA GLN A 249 -5.99 31.14 13.30
C GLN A 249 -5.35 29.85 12.79
N ARG A 250 -5.88 29.24 11.71
CA ARG A 250 -5.30 28.04 11.09
C ARG A 250 -3.85 28.26 10.63
N ARG A 251 -3.54 29.44 10.08
CA ARG A 251 -2.18 29.79 9.63
C ARG A 251 -1.22 29.88 10.82
N GLU A 252 -1.67 30.48 11.91
CA GLU A 252 -0.90 30.59 13.16
C GLU A 252 -0.68 29.22 13.79
N THR A 253 -1.72 28.37 13.89
CA THR A 253 -1.60 27.00 14.41
C THR A 253 -0.63 26.16 13.58
N LEU A 254 -0.66 26.27 12.25
CA LEU A 254 0.31 25.56 11.39
C LEU A 254 1.75 26.05 11.60
N ALA A 255 1.95 27.37 11.72
CA ALA A 255 3.26 27.94 12.02
C ALA A 255 3.76 27.50 13.41
N GLU A 256 2.86 27.40 14.39
CA GLU A 256 3.18 26.91 15.72
C GLU A 256 3.49 25.42 15.72
N LEU A 257 2.74 24.59 14.98
CA LEU A 257 3.04 23.17 14.82
C LEU A 257 4.46 22.97 14.27
N ASN A 258 4.81 23.70 13.21
CA ASN A 258 6.16 23.63 12.64
C ASN A 258 7.24 24.03 13.66
N ARG A 259 6.96 25.05 14.48
CA ARG A 259 7.87 25.48 15.55
C ARG A 259 8.01 24.42 16.65
N CYS A 260 6.90 23.77 17.02
CA CYS A 260 6.85 22.67 17.97
C CYS A 260 7.66 21.46 17.47
N VAL A 261 7.54 21.10 16.19
CA VAL A 261 8.36 20.03 15.59
C VAL A 261 9.86 20.38 15.63
N LEU A 262 10.24 21.62 15.33
CA LEU A 262 11.63 22.06 15.44
C LEU A 262 12.15 22.03 16.88
N GLU A 263 11.31 22.37 17.85
CA GLU A 263 11.63 22.31 19.27
C GLU A 263 11.85 20.85 19.73
N ILE A 264 10.99 19.91 19.30
CA ILE A 264 11.19 18.47 19.55
C ILE A 264 12.51 17.99 18.94
N ARG A 265 12.85 18.45 17.74
CA ARG A 265 14.14 18.13 17.08
C ARG A 265 15.36 18.79 17.75
N GLY A 266 15.16 19.70 18.70
CA GLY A 266 16.23 20.22 19.54
C GLY A 266 16.52 19.35 20.77
N LEU A 267 15.67 18.35 21.06
CA LEU A 267 15.82 17.47 22.21
C LEU A 267 16.77 16.33 21.90
N ALA A 268 17.60 15.97 22.88
CA ALA A 268 18.55 14.87 22.76
C ALA A 268 17.81 13.55 22.49
N GLY A 269 18.18 12.86 21.41
CA GLY A 269 17.54 11.61 20.98
C GLY A 269 16.32 11.78 20.09
N TYR A 270 15.85 13.02 19.86
CA TYR A 270 14.69 13.34 19.01
C TYR A 270 15.04 14.23 17.82
N GLU A 271 16.32 14.40 17.50
CA GLU A 271 16.82 15.28 16.42
C GLU A 271 16.22 14.91 15.06
N ARG A 272 15.80 13.65 14.91
CA ARG A 272 15.17 13.09 13.73
C ARG A 272 13.66 12.87 13.85
N PHE A 273 13.00 13.48 14.83
CA PHE A 273 11.55 13.34 15.02
C PHE A 273 10.78 13.64 13.73
N LEU A 274 9.95 12.68 13.28
CA LEU A 274 9.19 12.70 12.01
C LEU A 274 10.05 12.78 10.73
N LEU A 275 11.36 12.56 10.81
CA LEU A 275 12.19 12.39 9.63
C LEU A 275 12.25 10.90 9.24
N GLY A 276 12.30 10.63 7.93
CA GLY A 276 12.52 9.28 7.42
C GLY A 276 13.93 8.75 7.74
N GLN A 277 14.20 7.51 7.35
CA GLN A 277 15.55 6.94 7.45
C GLN A 277 16.54 7.76 6.61
N THR A 278 17.78 7.84 7.08
CA THR A 278 18.92 8.30 6.29
C THR A 278 19.31 7.25 5.25
N VAL A 279 20.02 7.69 4.21
CA VAL A 279 20.66 6.77 3.25
C VAL A 279 21.54 5.73 3.95
N ALA A 280 22.26 6.11 5.00
CA ALA A 280 23.11 5.18 5.74
C ALA A 280 22.29 4.08 6.45
N GLU A 281 21.21 4.45 7.15
CA GLU A 281 20.29 3.50 7.79
C GLU A 281 19.60 2.59 6.76
N MET A 282 19.27 3.12 5.57
CA MET A 282 18.75 2.30 4.48
C MET A 282 19.79 1.31 3.98
N GLN A 283 21.06 1.73 3.82
CA GLN A 283 22.17 0.85 3.42
C GLN A 283 22.44 -0.26 4.43
N GLU A 284 22.28 0.01 5.73
CA GLU A 284 22.40 -1.02 6.77
C GLU A 284 21.35 -2.14 6.62
N CYS A 285 20.18 -1.83 6.07
CA CYS A 285 19.16 -2.83 5.76
C CYS A 285 19.55 -3.72 4.56
N ALA A 286 20.53 -3.32 3.76
CA ALA A 286 21.02 -4.05 2.58
C ALA A 286 22.38 -4.74 2.81
N LEU A 287 22.72 -5.08 4.06
CA LEU A 287 23.99 -5.74 4.38
C LEU A 287 24.06 -7.20 3.88
N GLU A 288 22.93 -7.91 3.93
CA GLU A 288 22.84 -9.34 3.63
C GLU A 288 22.46 -9.64 2.17
N GLY A 289 22.29 -8.62 1.32
CA GLY A 289 21.85 -8.76 -0.06
C GLY A 289 21.65 -7.42 -0.76
N THR A 290 20.80 -7.38 -1.78
CA THR A 290 20.44 -6.13 -2.47
C THR A 290 18.96 -5.82 -2.34
N ILE A 291 18.63 -4.59 -2.00
CA ILE A 291 17.26 -4.08 -2.05
C ILE A 291 17.05 -3.50 -3.45
N VAL A 292 16.00 -3.94 -4.13
CA VAL A 292 15.62 -3.47 -5.46
C VAL A 292 14.26 -2.80 -5.37
N VAL A 293 14.23 -1.49 -5.62
CA VAL A 293 13.01 -0.70 -5.67
C VAL A 293 12.60 -0.47 -7.11
N VAL A 294 11.49 -1.05 -7.54
CA VAL A 294 10.98 -0.92 -8.91
C VAL A 294 9.90 0.16 -8.93
N ASN A 295 10.21 1.29 -9.56
CA ASN A 295 9.31 2.43 -9.69
C ASN A 295 8.71 2.49 -11.09
N ILE A 296 7.37 2.48 -11.19
CA ILE A 296 6.65 2.48 -12.48
C ILE A 296 5.74 3.71 -12.53
N THR A 297 5.97 4.61 -13.49
CA THR A 297 5.13 5.79 -13.71
C THR A 297 4.76 5.95 -15.18
N ASP A 298 3.76 6.78 -15.47
CA ASP A 298 3.42 7.13 -16.87
C ASP A 298 4.51 7.96 -17.57
N PHE A 299 5.50 8.45 -16.82
CA PHE A 299 6.62 9.26 -17.33
C PHE A 299 7.86 8.41 -17.64
N ARG A 300 8.29 7.57 -16.68
CA ARG A 300 9.40 6.62 -16.82
C ARG A 300 9.29 5.50 -15.80
N SER A 301 10.04 4.43 -16.05
CA SER A 301 10.16 3.29 -15.13
C SER A 301 11.62 2.99 -14.85
N ASP A 302 11.91 2.66 -13.60
CA ASP A 302 13.27 2.52 -13.09
C ASP A 302 13.38 1.46 -12.01
N ALA A 303 14.56 0.89 -11.87
CA ALA A 303 14.96 0.17 -10.67
C ALA A 303 16.04 0.96 -9.92
N ILE A 304 15.83 1.22 -8.63
CA ILE A 304 16.85 1.71 -7.71
C ILE A 304 17.42 0.49 -7.00
N LEU A 305 18.73 0.27 -7.12
CA LEU A 305 19.44 -0.82 -6.48
C LEU A 305 20.24 -0.26 -5.32
N LEU A 306 20.02 -0.84 -4.15
CA LEU A 306 20.64 -0.43 -2.90
C LEU A 306 21.38 -1.62 -2.28
N SER A 307 22.69 -1.46 -2.09
CA SER A 307 23.54 -2.43 -1.41
C SER A 307 24.50 -1.74 -0.44
N LYS A 308 25.29 -2.54 0.28
CA LYS A 308 26.40 -2.04 1.10
C LYS A 308 27.39 -1.12 0.36
N ARG A 309 27.47 -1.21 -0.97
CA ARG A 309 28.44 -0.45 -1.79
C ARG A 309 27.93 0.93 -2.18
N GLY A 310 26.61 1.13 -2.17
CA GLY A 310 26.02 2.38 -2.66
C GLY A 310 24.61 2.20 -3.19
N ILE A 311 24.11 3.29 -3.78
CA ILE A 311 22.85 3.35 -4.51
C ILE A 311 23.16 3.62 -5.98
N TRP A 312 22.61 2.83 -6.87
CA TRP A 312 22.65 3.08 -8.31
C TRP A 312 21.31 2.77 -8.95
N THR A 313 21.13 3.20 -10.20
CA THR A 313 19.82 3.20 -10.85
C THR A 313 19.90 2.63 -12.25
N LEU A 314 18.88 1.86 -12.60
CA LEU A 314 18.70 1.25 -13.92
C LEU A 314 17.41 1.79 -14.53
N ASN A 315 17.53 2.44 -15.69
CA ASN A 315 16.36 2.83 -16.47
C ASN A 315 15.76 1.57 -17.13
N LEU A 316 14.45 1.39 -17.02
CA LEU A 316 13.70 0.27 -17.57
C LEU A 316 12.75 0.76 -18.69
N PRO A 317 13.27 1.17 -19.86
CA PRO A 317 12.46 1.86 -20.88
C PRO A 317 11.38 0.97 -21.51
N ARG A 318 11.53 -0.37 -21.40
CA ARG A 318 10.55 -1.34 -21.89
C ARG A 318 9.45 -1.65 -20.87
N MET A 319 9.59 -1.22 -19.61
CA MET A 319 8.60 -1.44 -18.57
C MET A 319 7.54 -0.33 -18.60
N LEU A 320 6.64 -0.39 -19.57
CA LEU A 320 5.62 0.64 -19.76
C LEU A 320 4.50 0.53 -18.72
N ALA A 321 4.09 1.66 -18.13
CA ALA A 321 2.97 1.70 -17.18
C ALA A 321 1.65 1.20 -17.80
N LEU A 322 1.45 1.40 -19.11
CA LEU A 322 0.27 0.90 -19.82
C LEU A 322 0.24 -0.64 -19.85
N ASP A 323 1.37 -1.28 -20.13
CA ASP A 323 1.49 -2.74 -20.16
C ASP A 323 1.29 -3.31 -18.75
N ALA A 324 1.90 -2.68 -17.74
CA ALA A 324 1.69 -3.01 -16.34
C ALA A 324 0.21 -2.94 -15.94
N LYS A 325 -0.48 -1.83 -16.25
CA LYS A 325 -1.93 -1.66 -16.02
C LYS A 325 -2.75 -2.75 -16.73
N THR A 326 -2.37 -3.12 -17.96
CA THR A 326 -3.03 -4.16 -18.74
C THR A 326 -2.93 -5.51 -18.02
N TRP A 327 -1.74 -5.89 -17.56
CA TRP A 327 -1.56 -7.14 -16.81
C TRP A 327 -2.30 -7.16 -15.47
N LEU A 328 -2.27 -6.06 -14.72
CA LEU A 328 -2.91 -5.97 -13.40
C LEU A 328 -4.44 -5.90 -13.46
N SER A 329 -5.00 -5.46 -14.59
CA SER A 329 -6.44 -5.47 -14.81
C SER A 329 -7.03 -6.88 -14.94
N LYS A 330 -6.19 -7.88 -15.22
CA LYS A 330 -6.61 -9.29 -15.34
C LYS A 330 -6.75 -9.90 -13.95
N LYS A 331 -7.83 -10.64 -13.72
CA LYS A 331 -8.08 -11.36 -12.46
C LYS A 331 -7.45 -12.74 -12.49
N TRP A 332 -6.46 -12.94 -11.63
CA TRP A 332 -5.74 -14.20 -11.49
C TRP A 332 -6.36 -15.04 -10.37
N THR A 333 -6.80 -16.26 -10.70
CA THR A 333 -7.43 -17.18 -9.74
C THR A 333 -7.01 -18.61 -10.07
N GLY A 334 -6.42 -19.34 -9.11
CA GLY A 334 -6.09 -20.76 -9.27
C GLY A 334 -7.31 -21.70 -9.12
N GLY A 335 -8.33 -21.28 -8.37
CA GLY A 335 -9.54 -22.06 -8.02
C GLY A 335 -10.77 -21.89 -8.94
N GLU A 336 -11.86 -22.61 -8.60
CA GLU A 336 -13.27 -22.55 -9.08
C GLU A 336 -13.58 -22.02 -10.51
N VAL A 337 -12.78 -22.43 -11.49
CA VAL A 337 -12.92 -22.02 -12.89
C VAL A 337 -12.94 -23.27 -13.78
N ARG A 338 -13.71 -23.23 -14.88
CA ARG A 338 -13.78 -24.33 -15.86
C ARG A 338 -12.37 -24.70 -16.35
N ARG A 339 -12.10 -25.98 -16.60
CA ARG A 339 -10.77 -26.49 -16.98
C ARG A 339 -10.14 -25.74 -18.17
N SER A 340 -10.93 -25.44 -19.20
CA SER A 340 -10.48 -24.69 -20.39
C SER A 340 -10.08 -23.25 -20.06
N GLU A 341 -10.82 -22.60 -19.18
CA GLU A 341 -10.52 -21.23 -18.75
C GLU A 341 -9.29 -21.20 -17.83
N ARG A 342 -9.11 -22.20 -16.96
CA ARG A 342 -7.88 -22.35 -16.16
C ARG A 342 -6.65 -22.48 -17.05
N ALA A 343 -6.69 -23.33 -18.09
CA ALA A 343 -5.59 -23.49 -19.03
C ALA A 343 -5.26 -22.18 -19.77
N ARG A 344 -6.29 -21.44 -20.22
CA ARG A 344 -6.11 -20.12 -20.83
C ARG A 344 -5.46 -19.11 -19.87
N LYS A 345 -5.96 -19.01 -18.64
CA LYS A 345 -5.42 -18.09 -17.62
C LYS A 345 -3.96 -18.42 -17.27
N ASN A 346 -3.61 -19.70 -17.13
CA ASN A 346 -2.25 -20.14 -16.89
C ASN A 346 -1.30 -19.76 -18.04
N LYS A 347 -1.73 -19.95 -19.29
CA LYS A 347 -0.95 -19.52 -20.47
C LYS A 347 -0.73 -18.00 -20.46
N GLU A 348 -1.79 -17.22 -20.28
CA GLU A 348 -1.69 -15.75 -20.20
C GLU A 348 -0.79 -15.29 -19.04
N TYR A 349 -0.79 -16.03 -17.93
CA TYR A 349 0.08 -15.71 -16.80
C TYR A 349 1.55 -16.06 -17.06
N LEU A 350 1.85 -17.15 -17.78
CA LEU A 350 3.22 -17.41 -18.25
C LEU A 350 3.71 -16.29 -19.17
N GLU A 351 2.85 -15.78 -20.06
CA GLU A 351 3.18 -14.62 -20.90
C GLU A 351 3.47 -13.37 -20.05
N HIS A 352 2.71 -13.16 -18.96
CA HIS A 352 3.00 -12.10 -17.99
C HIS A 352 4.37 -12.27 -17.31
N LEU A 353 4.70 -13.48 -16.85
CA LEU A 353 5.97 -13.77 -16.17
C LEU A 353 7.17 -13.61 -17.11
N VAL A 354 7.03 -13.99 -18.39
CA VAL A 354 8.06 -13.75 -19.42
C VAL A 354 8.22 -12.26 -19.71
N TRP A 355 7.11 -11.53 -19.86
CA TRP A 355 7.17 -10.07 -20.03
C TRP A 355 7.88 -9.41 -18.84
N LEU A 356 7.51 -9.74 -17.60
CA LEU A 356 8.10 -9.17 -16.39
C LEU A 356 9.60 -9.50 -16.27
N TRP A 357 9.98 -10.71 -16.69
CA TRP A 357 11.37 -11.12 -16.77
C TRP A 357 12.16 -10.24 -17.72
N ASP A 358 11.70 -10.10 -18.97
CA ASP A 358 12.43 -9.40 -20.01
C ASP A 358 12.54 -7.89 -19.74
N VAL A 359 11.48 -7.26 -19.24
CA VAL A 359 11.44 -5.79 -19.10
C VAL A 359 11.99 -5.29 -17.78
N CYS A 360 12.14 -6.14 -16.76
CA CYS A 360 12.52 -5.73 -15.41
C CYS A 360 13.51 -6.69 -14.73
N VAL A 361 13.09 -7.94 -14.45
CA VAL A 361 13.85 -8.80 -13.53
C VAL A 361 15.20 -9.23 -14.12
N LYS A 362 15.26 -9.62 -15.39
CA LYS A 362 16.52 -9.96 -16.05
C LYS A 362 17.49 -8.79 -16.11
N PRO A 363 17.11 -7.59 -16.60
CA PRO A 363 17.98 -6.40 -16.53
C PRO A 363 18.52 -6.10 -15.13
N VAL A 364 17.70 -6.26 -14.09
CA VAL A 364 18.12 -6.07 -12.70
C VAL A 364 19.17 -7.12 -12.29
N LEU A 365 18.91 -8.41 -12.57
CA LEU A 365 19.84 -9.49 -12.23
C LEU A 365 21.15 -9.38 -13.00
N ASP A 366 21.10 -9.04 -14.29
CA ASP A 366 22.30 -8.84 -15.12
C ASP A 366 23.17 -7.68 -14.58
N ALA A 367 22.55 -6.64 -13.98
CA ALA A 367 23.27 -5.56 -13.32
C ALA A 367 23.93 -5.99 -11.99
N LEU A 368 23.35 -6.99 -11.30
CA LEU A 368 23.91 -7.57 -10.06
C LEU A 368 25.05 -8.56 -10.31
N ASP A 369 24.97 -9.33 -11.40
CA ASP A 369 25.95 -10.36 -11.77
C ASP A 369 27.34 -9.83 -12.13
N THR A 370 27.51 -8.51 -12.22
CA THR A 370 28.83 -7.89 -12.46
C THR A 370 29.82 -8.04 -11.29
N ASP A 371 29.38 -8.62 -10.16
CA ASP A 371 30.11 -8.60 -8.88
C ASP A 371 30.30 -9.96 -8.18
N HIS A 372 29.98 -11.09 -8.81
CA HIS A 372 30.02 -12.40 -8.15
C HIS A 372 31.00 -13.42 -8.75
N THR A 373 31.99 -13.77 -7.93
CA THR A 373 32.90 -14.91 -8.05
C THR A 373 32.57 -16.01 -7.03
N GLN A 374 31.31 -16.15 -6.57
CA GLN A 374 30.92 -17.13 -5.54
C GLN A 374 29.75 -18.01 -5.97
N ASP A 375 29.80 -19.29 -5.62
CA ASP A 375 28.83 -20.36 -5.93
C ASP A 375 27.43 -20.20 -5.28
N ALA A 376 27.14 -19.09 -4.57
CA ALA A 376 25.89 -18.88 -3.84
C ALA A 376 24.95 -17.88 -4.54
N LEU A 377 23.65 -18.18 -4.57
CA LEU A 377 22.64 -17.31 -5.20
C LEU A 377 22.50 -15.96 -4.45
N PRO A 378 22.36 -14.84 -5.17
CA PRO A 378 22.16 -13.53 -4.58
C PRO A 378 20.84 -13.44 -3.79
N ARG A 379 20.89 -12.77 -2.63
CA ARG A 379 19.73 -12.41 -1.82
C ARG A 379 19.16 -11.07 -2.28
N ILE A 380 17.87 -11.04 -2.60
CA ILE A 380 17.19 -9.85 -3.14
C ILE A 380 15.90 -9.56 -2.36
N TRP A 381 15.70 -8.30 -1.99
CA TRP A 381 14.41 -7.79 -1.50
C TRP A 381 13.77 -6.87 -2.52
N TRP A 382 12.60 -7.26 -3.01
CA TRP A 382 11.82 -6.50 -3.99
C TRP A 382 10.86 -5.53 -3.30
N ILE A 383 10.90 -4.27 -3.73
CA ILE A 383 9.97 -3.22 -3.34
C ILE A 383 9.34 -2.65 -4.62
N GLY A 384 8.13 -3.07 -4.95
CA GLY A 384 7.36 -2.44 -6.03
C GLY A 384 6.70 -1.15 -5.56
N THR A 385 6.66 -0.11 -6.40
CA THR A 385 5.88 1.13 -6.16
C THR A 385 4.60 1.14 -6.98
N GLY A 386 3.49 1.67 -6.44
CA GLY A 386 2.20 1.73 -7.13
C GLY A 386 1.83 0.43 -7.86
N LEU A 387 1.88 0.47 -9.20
CA LEU A 387 1.61 -0.68 -10.07
C LEU A 387 2.54 -1.88 -9.83
N GLY A 388 3.77 -1.63 -9.38
CA GLY A 388 4.74 -2.68 -9.07
C GLY A 388 4.45 -3.42 -7.77
N SER A 389 3.64 -2.86 -6.85
CA SER A 389 3.44 -3.39 -5.49
C SER A 389 2.81 -4.80 -5.46
N SER A 390 2.18 -5.25 -6.54
CA SER A 390 1.54 -6.57 -6.64
C SER A 390 2.20 -7.48 -7.69
N MET A 391 3.33 -7.08 -8.28
CA MET A 391 4.01 -7.87 -9.30
C MET A 391 4.82 -9.03 -8.70
N PRO A 392 4.76 -10.24 -9.28
CA PRO A 392 5.42 -11.43 -8.76
C PRO A 392 6.90 -11.49 -9.20
N PHE A 393 7.74 -10.52 -8.80
CA PHE A 393 9.14 -10.43 -9.27
C PHE A 393 9.94 -11.71 -9.00
N HIS A 394 9.65 -12.40 -7.88
CA HIS A 394 10.27 -13.67 -7.49
C HIS A 394 9.95 -14.84 -8.44
N ALA A 395 8.85 -14.76 -9.20
CA ALA A 395 8.39 -15.80 -10.10
C ALA A 395 8.59 -15.43 -11.58
N ALA A 396 9.11 -14.24 -11.90
CA ALA A 396 9.34 -13.83 -13.28
C ALA A 396 10.34 -14.78 -13.97
N GLY A 397 10.04 -15.18 -15.20
CA GLY A 397 10.97 -16.01 -15.97
C GLY A 397 10.38 -16.77 -17.14
N MET A 398 11.29 -17.38 -17.89
CA MET A 398 10.98 -18.37 -18.91
C MET A 398 10.88 -19.76 -18.27
N HIS A 399 9.65 -20.23 -18.06
CA HIS A 399 9.40 -21.53 -17.46
C HIS A 399 9.15 -22.60 -18.52
N SER A 400 10.24 -23.22 -18.95
CA SER A 400 10.23 -24.44 -19.77
C SER A 400 11.12 -25.51 -19.13
N PRO A 401 10.93 -26.80 -19.46
CA PRO A 401 11.78 -27.87 -18.95
C PRO A 401 13.27 -27.57 -19.20
N GLY A 402 14.08 -27.60 -18.14
CA GLY A 402 15.52 -27.34 -18.20
C GLY A 402 15.94 -25.86 -18.23
N SER A 403 15.01 -24.91 -18.30
CA SER A 403 15.33 -23.48 -18.29
C SER A 403 15.73 -22.99 -16.89
N THR A 404 16.87 -22.30 -16.82
CA THR A 404 17.34 -21.54 -15.64
C THR A 404 17.17 -20.02 -15.81
N GLU A 405 16.57 -19.57 -16.93
CA GLU A 405 16.29 -18.16 -17.22
C GLU A 405 15.03 -17.70 -16.46
N ASN A 406 15.10 -17.72 -15.13
CA ASN A 406 14.02 -17.28 -14.25
C ASN A 406 14.55 -16.86 -12.87
N ALA A 407 13.77 -16.04 -12.16
CA ALA A 407 14.13 -15.48 -10.87
C ALA A 407 14.33 -16.56 -9.79
N LEU A 408 13.47 -17.60 -9.77
CA LEU A 408 13.61 -18.72 -8.85
C LEU A 408 14.96 -19.42 -9.03
N SER A 409 15.46 -19.62 -10.25
CA SER A 409 16.76 -20.25 -10.48
C SER A 409 17.94 -19.33 -10.16
N LYS A 410 17.79 -18.00 -10.29
CA LYS A 410 18.91 -17.04 -10.21
C LYS A 410 19.01 -16.24 -8.93
N ALA A 411 18.01 -16.24 -8.05
CA ALA A 411 18.03 -15.46 -6.82
C ALA A 411 17.21 -16.08 -5.69
N VAL A 412 17.55 -15.71 -4.45
CA VAL A 412 16.70 -15.91 -3.27
C VAL A 412 15.93 -14.60 -3.04
N SER A 413 14.66 -14.59 -3.43
CA SER A 413 13.82 -13.39 -3.44
C SER A 413 12.91 -13.30 -2.22
N SER A 414 12.79 -12.10 -1.66
CA SER A 414 11.79 -11.71 -0.66
C SER A 414 11.15 -10.39 -1.06
N HIS A 415 9.99 -10.04 -0.49
CA HIS A 415 9.33 -8.75 -0.70
C HIS A 415 9.29 -7.94 0.60
N THR A 416 9.20 -6.62 0.48
CA THR A 416 8.92 -5.74 1.62
C THR A 416 8.16 -4.50 1.15
N PRO A 417 7.22 -3.96 1.96
CA PRO A 417 6.51 -2.73 1.62
C PRO A 417 7.42 -1.50 1.46
N SER A 418 8.46 -1.41 2.30
CA SER A 418 9.44 -0.32 2.32
C SER A 418 10.75 -0.78 2.96
N ILE A 419 11.81 0.03 2.81
CA ILE A 419 13.09 -0.22 3.49
C ILE A 419 12.93 -0.10 4.99
N LYS A 420 12.07 0.82 5.46
CA LYS A 420 11.78 0.98 6.88
C LYS A 420 11.20 -0.27 7.52
N ILE A 421 10.24 -0.92 6.85
CA ILE A 421 9.65 -2.18 7.32
C ILE A 421 10.68 -3.31 7.30
N LEU A 422 11.57 -3.34 6.31
CA LEU A 422 12.68 -4.30 6.28
C LEU A 422 13.65 -4.09 7.45
N GLY A 423 14.02 -2.84 7.75
CA GLY A 423 14.86 -2.50 8.89
C GLY A 423 14.23 -2.92 10.23
N TYR A 424 12.92 -2.70 10.38
CA TYR A 424 12.17 -3.22 11.52
C TYR A 424 12.22 -4.75 11.59
N ALA A 425 11.97 -5.45 10.48
CA ALA A 425 12.06 -6.91 10.42
C ALA A 425 13.46 -7.42 10.79
N HIS A 426 14.54 -6.80 10.31
CA HIS A 426 15.90 -7.17 10.69
C HIS A 426 16.15 -6.99 12.19
N ARG A 427 15.70 -5.89 12.79
CA ARG A 427 15.81 -5.67 14.24
C ARG A 427 15.06 -6.76 15.02
N ARG A 428 13.82 -7.06 14.63
CA ARG A 428 13.00 -8.11 15.25
C ARG A 428 13.66 -9.49 15.12
N ALA A 429 14.17 -9.84 13.94
CA ALA A 429 14.88 -11.10 13.70
C ALA A 429 16.14 -11.25 14.55
N ARG A 430 16.89 -10.15 14.78
CA ARG A 430 18.07 -10.16 15.67
C ARG A 430 17.68 -10.41 17.13
N ILE A 431 16.59 -9.79 17.59
CA ILE A 431 16.08 -9.96 18.96
C ILE A 431 15.61 -11.40 19.21
N THR A 432 14.89 -12.00 18.27
CA THR A 432 14.27 -13.33 18.45
C THR A 432 15.14 -14.49 17.99
N LYS A 433 16.39 -14.23 17.56
CA LYS A 433 17.30 -15.25 16.99
C LYS A 433 17.57 -16.41 17.94
N THR A 434 17.72 -16.12 19.23
CA THR A 434 18.08 -17.09 20.27
C THR A 434 16.89 -17.63 21.07
N SER A 435 15.67 -17.14 20.80
CA SER A 435 14.48 -17.59 21.51
C SER A 435 14.13 -19.04 21.12
N GLU A 436 13.64 -19.80 22.10
CA GLU A 436 13.11 -21.14 21.87
C GLU A 436 11.96 -21.09 20.85
N VAL A 437 11.89 -22.12 20.01
CA VAL A 437 10.87 -22.20 18.97
C VAL A 437 9.66 -22.92 19.53
N SER A 438 8.53 -22.21 19.59
CA SER A 438 7.19 -22.75 19.82
C SER A 438 6.28 -22.42 18.64
N LEU A 439 5.36 -23.33 18.31
CA LEU A 439 4.48 -23.23 17.16
C LEU A 439 3.01 -23.18 17.58
N LEU A 440 2.26 -22.22 17.05
CA LEU A 440 0.80 -22.19 17.03
C LEU A 440 0.32 -22.70 15.67
N ILE A 441 -0.57 -23.69 15.63
CA ILE A 441 -1.28 -24.14 14.43
C ILE A 441 -2.77 -23.84 14.61
N ALA A 442 -3.33 -22.97 13.76
CA ALA A 442 -4.74 -22.63 13.75
C ALA A 442 -5.39 -23.10 12.43
N THR A 443 -6.43 -23.92 12.53
CA THR A 443 -7.06 -24.57 11.37
C THR A 443 -8.56 -24.30 11.28
N MET A 444 -9.07 -24.13 10.06
CA MET A 444 -10.50 -23.97 9.76
C MET A 444 -10.92 -24.91 8.62
N PRO A 445 -11.13 -26.23 8.89
CA PRO A 445 -11.54 -27.17 7.85
C PRO A 445 -12.97 -26.95 7.36
N THR A 446 -13.83 -26.36 8.19
CA THR A 446 -15.21 -25.97 7.84
C THR A 446 -15.45 -24.53 8.23
N THR A 447 -16.25 -23.81 7.44
CA THR A 447 -16.54 -22.40 7.70
C THR A 447 -18.05 -22.19 7.88
N PRO A 448 -18.50 -21.54 8.97
CA PRO A 448 -19.91 -21.23 9.18
C PRO A 448 -20.48 -20.36 8.04
N ALA A 449 -21.78 -20.45 7.79
CA ALA A 449 -22.45 -19.60 6.81
C ALA A 449 -22.48 -18.13 7.28
N ASN A 450 -22.34 -17.19 6.34
CA ASN A 450 -22.42 -15.76 6.62
C ASN A 450 -23.85 -15.25 6.35
N ALA A 451 -24.49 -14.60 7.33
CA ALA A 451 -25.82 -14.02 7.17
C ALA A 451 -25.81 -12.66 6.44
N SER A 452 -24.64 -12.04 6.25
CA SER A 452 -24.49 -10.62 5.89
C SER A 452 -23.81 -10.36 4.54
N HIS A 453 -23.38 -11.39 3.80
CA HIS A 453 -22.68 -11.20 2.52
C HIS A 453 -23.65 -11.37 1.33
N PRO A 454 -23.85 -10.34 0.46
CA PRO A 454 -24.89 -10.39 -0.58
C PRO A 454 -24.58 -11.31 -1.77
N VAL A 455 -23.39 -11.93 -1.81
CA VAL A 455 -22.95 -12.83 -2.90
C VAL A 455 -22.09 -13.93 -2.25
N ALA A 456 -22.46 -15.20 -2.48
CA ALA A 456 -22.00 -16.43 -1.82
C ALA A 456 -22.62 -16.63 -0.42
N GLY A 457 -23.52 -17.60 -0.20
CA GLY A 457 -23.27 -19.01 -0.46
C GLY A 457 -22.17 -19.49 0.50
N LYS A 458 -22.45 -20.49 1.34
CA LYS A 458 -21.48 -21.11 2.26
C LYS A 458 -20.09 -21.20 1.60
N LEU A 459 -19.05 -20.58 2.20
CA LEU A 459 -17.66 -20.79 1.77
C LEU A 459 -17.40 -22.30 1.73
N CYS A 460 -16.70 -22.78 0.69
CA CYS A 460 -16.45 -24.20 0.55
C CYS A 460 -15.63 -24.74 1.74
N ASP A 461 -15.94 -25.97 2.15
CA ASP A 461 -15.18 -26.65 3.19
C ASP A 461 -13.78 -26.97 2.64
N LEU A 462 -12.75 -26.91 3.50
CA LEU A 462 -11.34 -27.08 3.18
C LEU A 462 -10.81 -28.38 3.82
N PRO A 463 -11.19 -29.58 3.32
CA PRO A 463 -10.81 -30.84 3.96
C PRO A 463 -9.29 -31.08 3.96
N ALA A 464 -8.55 -30.49 3.02
CA ALA A 464 -7.10 -30.61 2.95
C ALA A 464 -6.38 -29.96 4.13
N VAL A 465 -7.00 -28.98 4.80
CA VAL A 465 -6.46 -28.34 6.02
C VAL A 465 -6.16 -29.37 7.10
N VAL A 466 -6.98 -30.41 7.23
CA VAL A 466 -6.73 -31.50 8.19
C VAL A 466 -5.48 -32.29 7.81
N THR A 467 -5.25 -32.47 6.50
CA THR A 467 -4.05 -33.16 6.00
C THR A 467 -2.80 -32.31 6.20
N GLU A 468 -2.90 -30.99 5.95
CA GLU A 468 -1.83 -30.03 6.21
C GLU A 468 -1.43 -30.02 7.68
N GLU A 469 -2.40 -29.90 8.59
CA GLU A 469 -2.20 -29.96 10.04
C GLU A 469 -1.41 -31.21 10.44
N GLN A 470 -1.90 -32.39 10.03
CA GLN A 470 -1.31 -33.65 10.42
C GLN A 470 0.13 -33.77 9.91
N ARG A 471 0.38 -33.47 8.63
CA ARG A 471 1.72 -33.59 8.05
C ARG A 471 2.72 -32.62 8.65
N VAL A 472 2.31 -31.37 8.90
CA VAL A 472 3.19 -30.38 9.54
C VAL A 472 3.54 -30.84 10.96
N ARG A 473 2.57 -31.36 11.72
CA ARG A 473 2.83 -31.89 13.07
C ARG A 473 3.76 -33.10 13.05
N ASP A 474 3.56 -34.03 12.11
CA ASP A 474 4.41 -35.22 11.97
C ASP A 474 5.88 -34.84 11.67
N LEU A 475 6.11 -33.77 10.89
CA LEU A 475 7.45 -33.27 10.57
C LEU A 475 8.16 -32.64 11.78
N LEU A 476 7.43 -31.93 12.64
CA LEU A 476 8.00 -31.22 13.80
C LEU A 476 8.45 -32.18 14.92
N GLY A 477 7.80 -33.34 15.03
CA GLY A 477 8.06 -34.33 16.08
C GLY A 477 7.78 -33.79 17.49
N GLU A 478 8.38 -34.42 18.50
CA GLU A 478 8.18 -34.04 19.92
C GLU A 478 9.09 -32.89 20.39
N ASN A 479 10.01 -32.43 19.55
CA ASN A 479 11.07 -31.48 19.93
C ASN A 479 10.64 -30.01 19.91
N ILE A 480 9.53 -29.68 19.24
CA ILE A 480 9.00 -28.31 19.14
C ILE A 480 7.61 -28.30 19.78
N PRO A 481 7.37 -27.51 20.84
CA PRO A 481 6.04 -27.38 21.42
C PRO A 481 5.03 -26.85 20.40
N VAL A 482 3.93 -27.58 20.23
CA VAL A 482 2.84 -27.21 19.31
C VAL A 482 1.54 -26.96 20.08
N GLN A 483 1.04 -25.74 19.99
CA GLN A 483 -0.33 -25.39 20.39
C GLN A 483 -1.26 -25.52 19.17
N LEU A 484 -2.27 -26.38 19.28
CA LEU A 484 -3.22 -26.63 18.19
C LEU A 484 -4.59 -26.03 18.52
N LEU A 485 -5.08 -25.17 17.63
CA LEU A 485 -6.40 -24.56 17.71
C LEU A 485 -7.25 -25.00 16.51
N LYS A 486 -8.29 -25.79 16.77
CA LYS A 486 -9.23 -26.29 15.75
C LYS A 486 -10.48 -25.42 15.73
N SER A 487 -10.70 -24.79 14.59
CA SER A 487 -11.76 -23.82 14.35
C SER A 487 -11.89 -22.76 15.46
N PRO A 488 -10.83 -21.98 15.75
CA PRO A 488 -10.80 -21.05 16.87
C PRO A 488 -11.56 -19.75 16.60
N SER A 489 -11.78 -18.98 17.66
CA SER A 489 -12.16 -17.57 17.58
C SER A 489 -10.96 -16.64 17.44
N VAL A 490 -11.23 -15.38 17.09
CA VAL A 490 -10.21 -14.33 17.05
C VAL A 490 -9.56 -14.16 18.43
N ALA A 491 -10.35 -14.24 19.51
CA ALA A 491 -9.84 -14.09 20.87
C ALA A 491 -8.86 -15.21 21.23
N ASP A 492 -9.19 -16.46 20.92
CA ASP A 492 -8.33 -17.61 21.19
C ASP A 492 -6.99 -17.47 20.45
N VAL A 493 -7.03 -17.07 19.18
CA VAL A 493 -5.83 -16.89 18.37
C VAL A 493 -4.98 -15.73 18.90
N MET A 494 -5.57 -14.56 19.18
CA MET A 494 -4.82 -13.38 19.64
C MET A 494 -4.16 -13.60 21.01
N ASP A 495 -4.79 -14.38 21.89
CA ASP A 495 -4.21 -14.78 23.16
C ASP A 495 -2.98 -15.68 22.96
N GLN A 496 -3.15 -16.78 22.20
CA GLN A 496 -2.07 -17.74 21.98
C GLN A 496 -0.91 -17.20 21.15
N MET A 497 -1.15 -16.25 20.24
CA MET A 497 -0.10 -15.59 19.45
C MET A 497 0.93 -14.86 20.31
N ARG A 498 0.58 -14.42 21.53
CA ARG A 498 1.50 -13.76 22.46
C ARG A 498 2.55 -14.70 23.06
N HIS A 499 2.34 -16.01 22.93
CA HIS A 499 3.15 -17.05 23.54
C HIS A 499 3.84 -17.97 22.52
N CYS A 500 3.62 -17.74 21.22
CA CYS A 500 4.23 -18.52 20.16
C CYS A 500 5.32 -17.74 19.41
N SER A 501 6.34 -18.45 18.96
CA SER A 501 7.37 -17.90 18.07
C SER A 501 7.02 -18.05 16.58
N VAL A 502 6.31 -19.13 16.24
CA VAL A 502 5.85 -19.40 14.87
C VAL A 502 4.34 -19.55 14.91
N ALA A 503 3.65 -18.92 13.97
CA ALA A 503 2.21 -19.06 13.79
C ALA A 503 1.91 -19.62 12.39
N HIS A 504 1.19 -20.73 12.33
CA HIS A 504 0.75 -21.36 11.09
C HIS A 504 -0.78 -21.33 11.02
N PHE A 505 -1.30 -20.73 9.96
CA PHE A 505 -2.74 -20.64 9.71
C PHE A 505 -3.09 -21.42 8.45
N ALA A 506 -4.08 -22.31 8.56
CA ALA A 506 -4.66 -23.03 7.43
C ALA A 506 -6.16 -22.80 7.41
N CYS A 507 -6.60 -21.80 6.65
CA CYS A 507 -7.97 -21.28 6.63
C CYS A 507 -8.26 -20.45 5.38
N HIS A 508 -9.50 -19.97 5.24
CA HIS A 508 -9.84 -18.98 4.21
C HIS A 508 -9.26 -17.61 4.56
N GLY A 509 -8.65 -16.95 3.58
CA GLY A 509 -8.37 -15.51 3.63
C GLY A 509 -9.45 -14.73 2.90
N LEU A 510 -9.64 -13.47 3.30
CA LEU A 510 -10.56 -12.55 2.63
C LEU A 510 -9.89 -11.19 2.45
N THR A 511 -9.95 -10.68 1.23
CA THR A 511 -9.50 -9.33 0.87
C THR A 511 -10.70 -8.39 0.78
N ASP A 512 -10.66 -7.28 1.50
CA ASP A 512 -11.60 -6.17 1.37
C ASP A 512 -10.93 -5.06 0.54
N HIS A 513 -11.33 -4.91 -0.72
CA HIS A 513 -10.73 -3.91 -1.62
C HIS A 513 -11.18 -2.47 -1.33
N THR A 514 -12.22 -2.29 -0.50
CA THR A 514 -12.75 -0.97 -0.12
C THR A 514 -12.10 -0.45 1.14
N ASP A 515 -11.93 -1.30 2.14
CA ASP A 515 -11.17 -1.03 3.35
C ASP A 515 -10.19 -2.20 3.59
N PRO A 516 -8.97 -2.14 3.03
CA PRO A 516 -7.96 -3.18 3.19
C PRO A 516 -7.66 -3.56 4.64
N SER A 517 -7.89 -2.66 5.60
CA SER A 517 -7.70 -2.95 7.03
C SER A 517 -8.72 -3.97 7.58
N ASN A 518 -9.85 -4.18 6.89
CA ASN A 518 -10.87 -5.19 7.19
C ASN A 518 -10.63 -6.54 6.47
N SER A 519 -9.59 -6.62 5.64
CA SER A 519 -9.08 -7.90 5.13
C SER A 519 -8.60 -8.76 6.30
N GLY A 520 -8.60 -10.08 6.17
CA GLY A 520 -8.24 -10.94 7.29
C GLY A 520 -8.37 -12.42 7.03
N LEU A 521 -8.13 -13.19 8.10
CA LEU A 521 -8.34 -14.63 8.12
C LEU A 521 -9.73 -14.94 8.67
N ILE A 522 -10.46 -15.83 8.00
CA ILE A 522 -11.79 -16.25 8.42
C ILE A 522 -11.66 -17.34 9.48
N LEU A 523 -12.24 -17.05 10.64
CA LEU A 523 -12.29 -17.89 11.83
C LEU A 523 -13.77 -18.11 12.21
N GLN A 524 -14.03 -18.62 13.42
CA GLN A 524 -15.40 -18.76 13.90
C GLN A 524 -15.54 -18.34 15.36
N LYS A 525 -16.74 -17.93 15.75
CA LYS A 525 -17.08 -17.67 17.15
C LYS A 525 -18.40 -18.30 17.51
N GLN A 526 -18.51 -18.70 18.77
CA GLN A 526 -19.74 -19.22 19.34
C GLN A 526 -20.52 -18.10 20.04
N HIS A 527 -21.81 -18.02 19.74
CA HIS A 527 -22.75 -17.15 20.45
C HIS A 527 -23.95 -17.99 20.90
N GLY A 528 -23.92 -18.45 22.15
CA GLY A 528 -24.84 -19.46 22.64
C GLY A 528 -24.65 -20.79 21.89
N GLN A 529 -25.71 -21.31 21.26
CA GLN A 529 -25.64 -22.52 20.42
C GLN A 529 -25.30 -22.24 18.94
N ALA A 530 -25.26 -20.97 18.52
CA ALA A 530 -24.99 -20.62 17.12
C ALA A 530 -23.49 -20.42 16.88
N VAL A 531 -22.97 -21.03 15.82
CA VAL A 531 -21.61 -20.79 15.34
C VAL A 531 -21.70 -19.82 14.17
N THR A 532 -20.96 -18.71 14.26
CA THR A 532 -20.93 -17.66 13.23
C THR A 532 -19.50 -17.41 12.77
N GLN A 533 -19.34 -16.79 11.60
CA GLN A 533 -18.03 -16.37 11.14
C GLN A 533 -17.45 -15.31 12.07
N ASP A 534 -16.17 -15.47 12.37
CA ASP A 534 -15.34 -14.44 12.98
C ASP A 534 -14.21 -14.08 12.00
N ARG A 535 -13.57 -12.93 12.19
CA ARG A 535 -12.53 -12.48 11.26
C ARG A 535 -11.38 -11.84 12.01
N LEU A 536 -10.19 -12.42 11.86
CA LEU A 536 -8.95 -11.82 12.36
C LEU A 536 -8.47 -10.80 11.31
N THR A 537 -8.82 -9.54 11.53
CA THR A 537 -8.55 -8.45 10.58
C THR A 537 -7.11 -7.95 10.62
N VAL A 538 -6.63 -7.32 9.53
CA VAL A 538 -5.34 -6.62 9.51
C VAL A 538 -5.26 -5.59 10.64
N ARG A 539 -6.34 -4.85 10.90
CA ARG A 539 -6.45 -3.88 11.99
C ARG A 539 -6.11 -4.53 13.33
N GLN A 540 -6.83 -5.59 13.70
CA GLN A 540 -6.63 -6.30 14.98
C GLN A 540 -5.24 -6.91 15.12
N VAL A 541 -4.71 -7.54 14.06
CA VAL A 541 -3.36 -8.14 14.11
C VAL A 541 -2.31 -7.05 14.27
N SER A 542 -2.42 -5.95 13.53
CA SER A 542 -1.46 -4.84 13.57
C SER A 542 -1.42 -4.07 14.88
N GLU A 543 -2.39 -4.28 15.77
CA GLU A 543 -2.43 -3.73 17.13
C GLU A 543 -1.70 -4.63 18.15
N LEU A 544 -1.43 -5.89 17.82
CA LEU A 544 -0.65 -6.80 18.67
C LEU A 544 0.82 -6.38 18.73
N SER A 545 1.45 -6.55 19.89
CA SER A 545 2.91 -6.43 20.04
C SER A 545 3.47 -7.75 20.53
N LEU A 546 4.13 -8.47 19.63
CA LEU A 546 4.57 -9.86 19.84
C LEU A 546 6.09 -9.90 19.94
N SER A 547 6.59 -10.05 21.18
CA SER A 547 8.02 -10.02 21.53
C SER A 547 8.82 -11.20 20.99
N ASP A 548 8.20 -12.37 20.84
CA ASP A 548 8.88 -13.63 20.51
C ASP A 548 8.57 -14.12 19.09
N ALA A 549 7.77 -13.37 18.34
CA ALA A 549 7.37 -13.68 16.98
C ALA A 549 8.57 -13.79 16.01
N ARG A 550 8.60 -14.85 15.21
CA ARG A 550 9.65 -15.19 14.24
C ARG A 550 9.09 -15.42 12.85
N ILE A 551 8.14 -16.35 12.70
CA ILE A 551 7.58 -16.72 11.40
C ILE A 551 6.06 -16.79 11.48
N ALA A 552 5.37 -16.11 10.56
CA ALA A 552 3.95 -16.36 10.30
C ALA A 552 3.80 -17.05 8.94
N TYR A 553 3.33 -18.30 8.92
CA TYR A 553 3.01 -19.03 7.70
C TYR A 553 1.50 -18.99 7.47
N LEU A 554 1.08 -18.20 6.48
CA LEU A 554 -0.33 -17.98 6.17
C LEU A 554 -0.73 -18.85 4.99
N SER A 555 -1.13 -20.10 5.26
CA SER A 555 -1.74 -21.02 4.30
C SER A 555 -3.21 -20.63 4.06
N ALA A 556 -3.38 -19.42 3.55
CA ALA A 556 -4.67 -18.82 3.28
C ALA A 556 -4.59 -17.99 2.01
N CYS A 557 -5.64 -18.12 1.18
CA CYS A 557 -5.77 -17.45 -0.10
C CYS A 557 -5.69 -15.92 0.05
N SER A 558 -5.04 -15.24 -0.90
CA SER A 558 -5.04 -13.77 -1.01
C SER A 558 -4.49 -12.98 0.18
N THR A 559 -3.69 -13.61 1.06
CA THR A 559 -3.11 -12.94 2.24
C THR A 559 -2.08 -11.85 1.93
N ALA A 560 -1.50 -11.88 0.73
CA ALA A 560 -0.59 -10.87 0.19
C ALA A 560 -1.20 -10.10 -1.00
N GLU A 561 -2.50 -10.21 -1.25
CA GLU A 561 -3.16 -9.52 -2.37
C GLU A 561 -3.28 -8.02 -2.08
N ASN A 562 -2.77 -7.18 -3.00
CA ASN A 562 -2.84 -5.72 -2.92
C ASN A 562 -3.63 -5.15 -4.10
N ASN A 563 -4.96 -5.25 -4.04
CA ASN A 563 -5.87 -4.87 -5.12
C ASN A 563 -6.69 -3.58 -4.86
N ALA A 564 -6.36 -2.85 -3.79
CA ALA A 564 -6.88 -1.49 -3.60
C ALA A 564 -6.02 -0.51 -4.40
N ALA A 565 -6.33 -0.31 -5.69
CA ALA A 565 -5.50 0.46 -6.61
C ALA A 565 -5.11 1.87 -6.10
N ARG A 566 -6.01 2.54 -5.37
CA ARG A 566 -5.74 3.87 -4.78
C ARG A 566 -4.90 3.82 -3.49
N LEU A 567 -4.68 2.64 -2.92
CA LEU A 567 -3.88 2.40 -1.72
C LEU A 567 -2.66 1.51 -2.01
N ALA A 568 -2.34 1.30 -3.29
CA ALA A 568 -1.26 0.41 -3.70
C ALA A 568 0.12 0.82 -3.12
N ASP A 569 0.29 2.11 -2.83
CA ASP A 569 1.48 2.66 -2.17
C ASP A 569 1.54 2.39 -0.65
N GLU A 570 0.40 2.12 -0.01
CA GLU A 570 0.31 1.80 1.42
C GLU A 570 0.53 0.31 1.71
N VAL A 571 0.33 -0.56 0.71
CA VAL A 571 0.62 -2.00 0.79
C VAL A 571 -0.05 -2.65 2.01
N ILE A 572 -1.33 -2.33 2.24
CA ILE A 572 -2.11 -2.86 3.36
C ILE A 572 -2.73 -4.19 2.95
N HIS A 573 -2.19 -5.28 3.51
CA HIS A 573 -2.73 -6.64 3.37
C HIS A 573 -2.44 -7.46 4.63
N VAL A 574 -2.98 -8.68 4.73
CA VAL A 574 -2.86 -9.53 5.93
C VAL A 574 -1.40 -9.75 6.32
N VAL A 575 -0.54 -10.08 5.35
CA VAL A 575 0.90 -10.24 5.59
C VAL A 575 1.54 -9.02 6.27
N SER A 576 1.22 -7.80 5.81
CA SER A 576 1.76 -6.55 6.37
C SER A 576 1.32 -6.33 7.83
N GLY A 577 0.09 -6.75 8.19
CA GLY A 577 -0.40 -6.70 9.56
C GLY A 577 0.41 -7.59 10.51
N PHE A 578 0.76 -8.81 10.07
CA PHE A 578 1.64 -9.71 10.83
C PHE A 578 3.07 -9.17 10.96
N GLN A 579 3.60 -8.50 9.92
CA GLN A 579 4.89 -7.83 10.02
C GLN A 579 4.87 -6.77 11.12
N VAL A 580 3.88 -5.87 11.12
CA VAL A 580 3.71 -4.86 12.18
C VAL A 580 3.56 -5.51 13.55
N ALA A 581 2.79 -6.60 13.65
CA ALA A 581 2.56 -7.30 14.91
C ALA A 581 3.86 -7.77 15.59
N GLY A 582 4.91 -8.04 14.79
CA GLY A 582 6.24 -8.38 15.29
C GLY A 582 6.90 -9.55 14.56
N PHE A 583 6.24 -10.18 13.58
CA PHE A 583 6.83 -11.28 12.81
C PHE A 583 7.82 -10.76 11.78
N PRO A 584 9.14 -11.02 11.92
CA PRO A 584 10.13 -10.58 10.95
C PRO A 584 10.02 -11.31 9.60
N HIS A 585 9.42 -12.51 9.59
CA HIS A 585 9.19 -13.31 8.39
C HIS A 585 7.74 -13.73 8.28
N VAL A 586 7.14 -13.50 7.13
CA VAL A 586 5.75 -13.88 6.85
C VAL A 586 5.68 -14.50 5.46
N VAL A 587 5.13 -15.70 5.38
CA VAL A 587 4.83 -16.37 4.11
C VAL A 587 3.34 -16.22 3.84
N GLY A 588 2.98 -15.81 2.62
CA GLY A 588 1.59 -15.65 2.20
C GLY A 588 1.39 -15.95 0.72
N CYS A 589 0.16 -15.71 0.25
CA CYS A 589 -0.28 -16.01 -1.11
C CYS A 589 -0.83 -14.74 -1.79
N LEU A 590 -0.40 -14.48 -3.03
CA LEU A 590 -0.85 -13.33 -3.82
C LEU A 590 -2.30 -13.46 -4.34
N TRP A 591 -2.81 -14.68 -4.50
CA TRP A 591 -4.18 -14.97 -4.96
C TRP A 591 -4.68 -16.32 -4.40
N PRO A 592 -5.92 -16.76 -4.71
CA PRO A 592 -6.43 -18.04 -4.23
C PRO A 592 -5.77 -19.26 -4.87
N SER A 593 -5.37 -20.20 -4.00
CA SER A 593 -4.68 -21.46 -4.33
C SER A 593 -5.63 -22.65 -4.49
N ILE A 594 -5.08 -23.79 -4.93
CA ILE A 594 -5.70 -25.10 -4.83
C ILE A 594 -5.19 -25.80 -3.56
N ASP A 595 -6.12 -26.26 -2.73
CA ASP A 595 -5.91 -26.94 -1.45
C ASP A 595 -4.72 -27.92 -1.40
N ARG A 596 -4.63 -28.84 -2.37
CA ARG A 596 -3.56 -29.86 -2.39
C ARG A 596 -2.16 -29.23 -2.40
N VAL A 597 -1.98 -28.16 -3.16
CA VAL A 597 -0.66 -27.53 -3.34
C VAL A 597 -0.24 -26.75 -2.10
N CYS A 598 -1.20 -26.18 -1.35
CA CYS A 598 -0.90 -25.58 -0.05
C CYS A 598 -0.24 -26.59 0.88
N VAL A 599 -0.76 -27.82 0.93
CA VAL A 599 -0.18 -28.91 1.73
C VAL A 599 1.25 -29.23 1.29
N GLU A 600 1.49 -29.38 -0.01
CA GLU A 600 2.80 -29.73 -0.56
C GLU A 600 3.85 -28.66 -0.28
N VAL A 601 3.51 -27.38 -0.49
CA VAL A 601 4.43 -26.25 -0.19
C VAL A 601 4.68 -26.13 1.31
N ALA A 602 3.65 -26.25 2.16
CA ALA A 602 3.82 -26.18 3.60
C ALA A 602 4.73 -27.30 4.12
N CYS A 603 4.53 -28.54 3.65
CA CYS A 603 5.38 -29.67 4.01
C CYS A 603 6.83 -29.45 3.55
N GLY A 604 7.04 -29.07 2.30
CA GLY A 604 8.37 -28.80 1.75
C GLY A 604 9.09 -27.67 2.50
N PHE A 605 8.36 -26.62 2.87
CA PHE A 605 8.87 -25.49 3.63
C PHE A 605 9.39 -25.92 5.01
N TYR A 606 8.56 -26.60 5.81
CA TYR A 606 8.98 -27.06 7.14
C TYR A 606 10.07 -28.13 7.06
N GLN A 607 10.00 -29.04 6.10
CA GLN A 607 11.04 -30.05 5.89
C GLN A 607 12.41 -29.41 5.59
N SER A 608 12.46 -28.40 4.71
CA SER A 608 13.70 -27.66 4.42
C SER A 608 14.20 -26.87 5.63
N LEU A 609 13.32 -26.15 6.34
CA LEU A 609 13.68 -25.40 7.54
C LEU A 609 14.28 -26.29 8.64
N LEU A 610 13.62 -27.40 8.95
CA LEU A 610 14.07 -28.35 9.97
C LEU A 610 15.38 -29.04 9.56
N GLY A 611 15.54 -29.37 8.28
CA GLY A 611 16.78 -29.91 7.73
C GLY A 611 17.97 -28.97 7.90
N ARG A 612 17.74 -27.65 7.81
CA ARG A 612 18.75 -26.59 8.00
C ARG A 612 19.06 -26.30 9.46
N ARG A 613 18.17 -26.66 10.39
CA ARG A 613 18.24 -26.31 11.82
C ARG A 613 18.42 -24.80 12.07
N SER A 614 17.88 -23.98 11.17
CA SER A 614 17.88 -22.52 11.29
C SER A 614 16.52 -21.96 10.92
N PHE A 615 16.09 -20.97 11.70
CA PHE A 615 14.86 -20.20 11.50
C PHE A 615 15.22 -18.71 11.30
N ASP A 616 16.35 -18.44 10.63
CA ASP A 616 16.74 -17.10 10.19
C ASP A 616 16.13 -16.76 8.81
N GLY A 617 16.24 -15.50 8.40
CA GLY A 617 15.62 -15.01 7.16
C GLY A 617 16.17 -15.63 5.88
N GLN A 618 17.43 -16.08 5.89
CA GLN A 618 18.00 -16.79 4.74
C GLN A 618 17.40 -18.20 4.63
N ALA A 619 17.33 -18.92 5.74
CA ALA A 619 16.72 -20.24 5.81
C ALA A 619 15.24 -20.21 5.40
N VAL A 620 14.47 -19.23 5.88
CA VAL A 620 13.03 -19.08 5.54
C VAL A 620 12.82 -18.84 4.06
N ALA A 621 13.53 -17.88 3.45
CA ALA A 621 13.36 -17.60 2.03
C ALA A 621 13.84 -18.76 1.14
N CYS A 622 14.96 -19.41 1.49
CA CYS A 622 15.45 -20.60 0.79
C CYS A 622 14.46 -21.76 0.88
N ALA A 623 13.91 -22.03 2.07
CA ALA A 623 12.93 -23.09 2.29
C ALA A 623 11.66 -22.88 1.45
N LEU A 624 11.14 -21.66 1.39
CA LEU A 624 9.98 -21.35 0.55
C LEU A 624 10.31 -21.54 -0.93
N ARG A 625 11.45 -20.99 -1.38
CA ARG A 625 11.92 -21.12 -2.77
C ARG A 625 12.02 -22.59 -3.19
N GLU A 626 12.64 -23.43 -2.37
CA GLU A 626 12.80 -24.87 -2.65
C GLU A 626 11.45 -25.59 -2.72
N ALA A 627 10.55 -25.33 -1.77
CA ALA A 627 9.21 -25.90 -1.76
C ALA A 627 8.39 -25.52 -3.01
N VAL A 628 8.46 -24.24 -3.41
CA VAL A 628 7.79 -23.74 -4.61
C VAL A 628 8.42 -24.31 -5.88
N MET A 629 9.75 -24.44 -5.94
CA MET A 629 10.43 -25.06 -7.07
C MET A 629 10.03 -26.52 -7.27
N ALA A 630 9.90 -27.30 -6.18
CA ALA A 630 9.46 -28.69 -6.24
C ALA A 630 8.06 -28.81 -6.86
N VAL A 631 7.10 -28.01 -6.39
CA VAL A 631 5.73 -27.99 -6.96
C VAL A 631 5.74 -27.51 -8.41
N ARG A 632 6.54 -26.49 -8.73
CA ARG A 632 6.69 -25.99 -10.09
C ARG A 632 7.21 -27.08 -11.04
N GLU A 633 8.13 -27.93 -10.61
CA GLU A 633 8.68 -29.00 -11.44
C GLU A 633 7.64 -30.06 -11.80
N GLU A 634 6.65 -30.29 -10.94
CA GLU A 634 5.52 -31.19 -11.22
C GLU A 634 4.57 -30.64 -12.30
N ASP A 635 4.27 -29.34 -12.28
CA ASP A 635 3.42 -28.68 -13.29
C ASP A 635 3.86 -27.25 -13.63
N MET A 636 4.92 -27.14 -14.44
CA MET A 636 5.44 -25.84 -14.92
C MET A 636 4.41 -25.07 -15.74
N SER A 637 3.44 -25.76 -16.35
CA SER A 637 2.42 -25.15 -17.22
C SER A 637 1.32 -24.42 -16.44
N ALA A 638 1.28 -24.59 -15.11
CA ALA A 638 0.25 -24.03 -14.25
C ALA A 638 0.80 -23.00 -13.24
N PRO A 639 1.32 -21.83 -13.68
CA PRO A 639 1.91 -20.84 -12.77
C PRO A 639 0.95 -20.29 -11.71
N LEU A 640 -0.36 -20.31 -11.96
CA LEU A 640 -1.34 -19.88 -10.95
C LEU A 640 -1.37 -20.79 -9.71
N VAL A 641 -0.72 -21.95 -9.76
CA VAL A 641 -0.62 -22.91 -8.66
C VAL A 641 0.63 -22.70 -7.81
N TRP A 642 1.75 -22.28 -8.41
CA TRP A 642 3.04 -22.17 -7.72
C TRP A 642 3.59 -20.74 -7.59
N ALA A 643 3.24 -19.81 -8.48
CA ALA A 643 3.82 -18.45 -8.48
C ALA A 643 3.28 -17.55 -7.35
N GLN A 644 2.17 -17.96 -6.70
CA GLN A 644 1.48 -17.16 -5.71
C GLN A 644 2.21 -17.04 -4.37
N PHE A 645 3.05 -18.02 -4.05
CA PHE A 645 3.69 -18.11 -2.75
C PHE A 645 4.83 -17.10 -2.65
N VAL A 646 4.81 -16.28 -1.62
CA VAL A 646 5.71 -15.15 -1.46
C VAL A 646 6.16 -15.02 -0.01
N HIS A 647 7.45 -14.75 0.17
CA HIS A 647 8.03 -14.43 1.47
C HIS A 647 8.17 -12.91 1.60
N PHE A 648 7.65 -12.37 2.69
CA PHE A 648 7.85 -11.00 3.13
C PHE A 648 8.65 -10.96 4.42
N GLY A 649 9.76 -10.23 4.46
CA GLY A 649 10.57 -10.14 5.66
C GLY A 649 12.05 -9.88 5.45
N ALA A 650 12.78 -9.96 6.56
CA ALA A 650 14.24 -9.89 6.61
C ALA A 650 14.90 -11.00 5.79
#